data_AF-A0A962I5M9-F1
#
_entry.id   AF-A0A962I5M9-F1
#
_cell.length_a   1.000
_cell.length_b   1.000
_cell.length_c   1.000
_cell.angle_alpha   90.00
_cell.angle_beta   90.00
_cell.angle_gamma   90.00
#
_symmetry.space_group_name_H-M   'P 1'
#
loop_
_entity.id
_entity.type
_entity.pdbx_description
1 polymer ?
#
loop_
_entity_poly.entity_id
_entity_poly.type
_entity_poly.pdbx_seq_one_letter_code
_entity_poly.pdbx_strand_id
1 'polypeptide(L)'
;MRFWMVLLAVLWLQVADAAERIALNDGQTVSFQIPAGQFTNDFYFDVPAGVRKFRLDLDGTPRSNTDMDMFVRYETTFPDRNSYGLLPASADQTFLWLADMSHFQSISAGNQEFVVVGEHGYRPATPGRWHVAIVNFSGVPVDATLRLELRSDESPSPSTIAVRFDLGCTPFDGPGCVCNLAPWNANTPPVQASGNPGATLGEQRRLAVLDAVSRISAGFRSEAPITVRACWDELEADETSAVLAQAGPEGLFINDPSLFDDQQPGLRQTFLPESHAWYAAAPSAKLAGTTFCRIAGGPCDSRVDVTITFNSVVDSNGLFGGGFYYGLNPPPLGAIDFIGIAMHEISHGLGFLSLVQVSDGGAGAGSEFFGRDDIFSRQLVDTRSGQPTSFSRSSNADRRAAMTSVTKLQWVEPEALASPFYTPRGSEPGVRIYAPSTLRPGSTLSHIDLVYRGDLMVPSSSAQGGNRALKLTQPMLNAVGWRSEPTVMPNFPAPFVGQWLDRDRAGHGIDFLFFFNVLVITEIYTLLFYSYDQNGLPEWFLATGPLVDGVFLADADSFGNSLVSYVYDGNRSPPQRADGARRGQVRLDFNQALDSAACNDGTDRTGAEQLATFAWSLDGDEGNWCMEPLIALADRTAVDLTGTWYGGINDQGWGASVATARRADDTNLFFALLYYPDSQGTGRWGYALSEQYEPGAAITFMQRRGYCRTCPSEPFSDEPAGTLVPALTEPTQEMIDGPNRLGFEVQFLGPAGGSFARPEQTPLTLLSAPAAVPSGQ
;
A
#
# COMPACT_ATOMS: atom_id res chain seq x y z
N MET A 1 10.73 -32.30 -8.95
CA MET A 1 11.77 -32.00 -9.97
C MET A 1 12.19 -30.52 -10.00
N ARG A 2 11.55 -29.59 -9.26
CA ARG A 2 11.69 -28.14 -9.53
C ARG A 2 12.39 -27.27 -8.46
N PHE A 3 12.58 -27.69 -7.21
CA PHE A 3 13.08 -26.75 -6.18
C PHE A 3 14.60 -26.45 -6.27
N TRP A 4 15.44 -27.40 -6.71
CA TRP A 4 16.89 -27.18 -6.85
C TRP A 4 17.43 -27.31 -8.29
N MET A 5 16.53 -27.53 -9.25
CA MET A 5 16.78 -27.04 -10.61
C MET A 5 16.80 -25.51 -10.65
N VAL A 6 16.38 -24.78 -9.60
CA VAL A 6 16.59 -23.33 -9.53
C VAL A 6 18.08 -22.98 -9.60
N LEU A 7 18.98 -23.77 -8.98
CA LEU A 7 20.42 -23.53 -9.08
C LEU A 7 20.98 -23.85 -10.47
N LEU A 8 20.56 -24.96 -11.09
CA LEU A 8 21.09 -25.42 -12.38
C LEU A 8 20.39 -24.78 -13.59
N ALA A 9 19.09 -24.50 -13.53
CA ALA A 9 18.36 -23.83 -14.60
C ALA A 9 18.74 -22.35 -14.66
N VAL A 10 19.00 -21.66 -13.53
CA VAL A 10 19.50 -20.26 -13.57
C VAL A 10 20.94 -20.19 -14.12
N LEU A 11 21.78 -21.19 -13.86
CA LEU A 11 23.11 -21.31 -14.48
C LEU A 11 23.06 -21.72 -15.98
N TRP A 12 22.03 -22.47 -16.42
CA TRP A 12 21.82 -22.84 -17.83
C TRP A 12 20.92 -21.86 -18.63
N LEU A 13 20.21 -20.95 -17.96
CA LEU A 13 19.39 -19.89 -18.57
C LEU A 13 20.22 -18.70 -19.06
N GLN A 14 21.55 -18.75 -18.94
CA GLN A 14 22.45 -17.80 -19.62
C GLN A 14 22.39 -17.86 -21.16
N VAL A 15 21.52 -18.70 -21.75
CA VAL A 15 21.38 -18.84 -23.21
C VAL A 15 19.92 -18.98 -23.68
N ALA A 16 18.92 -18.59 -22.88
CA ALA A 16 17.60 -18.32 -23.45
C ALA A 16 17.61 -16.87 -23.94
N ASP A 17 17.53 -16.67 -25.25
CA ASP A 17 17.52 -15.36 -25.93
C ASP A 17 16.80 -14.30 -25.08
N ALA A 18 17.56 -13.40 -24.47
CA ALA A 18 16.99 -12.14 -24.02
C ALA A 18 16.48 -11.47 -25.29
N ALA A 19 15.16 -11.43 -25.46
CA ALA A 19 14.55 -10.68 -26.55
C ALA A 19 15.16 -9.26 -26.54
N GLU A 20 15.51 -8.76 -27.71
CA GLU A 20 16.09 -7.42 -27.84
C GLU A 20 15.07 -6.41 -27.29
N ARG A 21 15.35 -5.88 -26.09
CA ARG A 21 14.49 -4.89 -25.44
C ARG A 21 14.40 -3.66 -26.34
N ILE A 22 13.20 -3.11 -26.49
CA ILE A 22 12.86 -2.03 -27.41
C ILE A 22 13.01 -0.69 -26.70
N ALA A 23 13.96 0.13 -27.13
CA ALA A 23 14.12 1.50 -26.63
C ALA A 23 13.02 2.43 -27.18
N LEU A 24 12.35 3.18 -26.31
CA LEU A 24 11.48 4.29 -26.70
C LEU A 24 12.28 5.59 -26.72
N ASN A 25 12.21 6.29 -27.85
CA ASN A 25 12.84 7.60 -28.01
C ASN A 25 11.79 8.71 -27.90
N ASP A 26 12.21 9.88 -27.41
CA ASP A 26 11.33 11.04 -27.26
C ASP A 26 10.63 11.42 -28.58
N GLY A 27 9.30 11.57 -28.51
CA GLY A 27 8.45 11.92 -29.63
C GLY A 27 8.21 10.78 -30.64
N GLN A 28 8.86 9.62 -30.47
CA GLN A 28 8.70 8.49 -31.36
C GLN A 28 7.52 7.62 -30.94
N THR A 29 6.67 7.27 -31.92
CA THR A 29 5.65 6.23 -31.76
C THR A 29 6.20 4.89 -32.24
N VAL A 30 6.09 3.86 -31.40
CA VAL A 30 6.43 2.47 -31.72
C VAL A 30 5.16 1.66 -31.89
N SER A 31 5.04 0.91 -32.99
CA SER A 31 3.92 0.01 -33.24
C SER A 31 4.30 -1.43 -32.97
N PHE A 32 3.39 -2.20 -32.38
CA PHE A 32 3.59 -3.60 -32.02
C PHE A 32 2.24 -4.33 -31.95
N GLN A 33 2.27 -5.65 -31.79
CA GLN A 33 1.08 -6.47 -31.57
C GLN A 33 1.29 -7.35 -30.35
N ILE A 34 0.29 -7.42 -29.47
CA ILE A 34 0.27 -8.37 -28.35
C ILE A 34 -0.78 -9.45 -28.65
N PRO A 35 -0.44 -10.75 -28.62
CA PRO A 35 -1.42 -11.82 -28.74
C PRO A 35 -2.48 -11.80 -27.63
N ALA A 36 -3.58 -12.51 -27.84
CA ALA A 36 -4.68 -12.63 -26.87
C ALA A 36 -4.19 -13.17 -25.51
N GLY A 37 -4.55 -12.50 -24.41
CA GLY A 37 -4.22 -12.95 -23.05
C GLY A 37 -2.72 -13.02 -22.75
N GLN A 38 -1.89 -12.27 -23.48
CA GLN A 38 -0.44 -12.22 -23.29
C GLN A 38 0.01 -10.83 -22.81
N PHE A 39 1.28 -10.72 -22.42
CA PHE A 39 1.91 -9.46 -22.06
C PHE A 39 3.25 -9.29 -22.79
N THR A 40 3.76 -8.07 -22.80
CA THR A 40 5.15 -7.75 -23.16
C THR A 40 5.74 -6.84 -22.09
N ASN A 41 7.02 -7.01 -21.81
CA ASN A 41 7.83 -6.18 -20.93
C ASN A 41 9.09 -5.67 -21.67
N ASP A 42 9.04 -5.63 -23.00
CA ASP A 42 10.21 -5.38 -23.85
C ASP A 42 10.64 -3.91 -23.86
N PHE A 43 9.77 -3.00 -23.45
CA PHE A 43 9.98 -1.57 -23.63
C PHE A 43 10.76 -0.94 -22.46
N TYR A 44 11.69 -0.05 -22.80
CA TYR A 44 12.38 0.81 -21.84
C TYR A 44 12.67 2.19 -22.43
N PHE A 45 12.97 3.15 -21.57
CA PHE A 45 13.48 4.46 -21.97
C PHE A 45 14.41 5.02 -20.90
N ASP A 46 15.34 5.87 -21.32
CA ASP A 46 16.25 6.56 -20.41
C ASP A 46 15.77 8.01 -20.26
N VAL A 47 15.54 8.45 -19.02
CA VAL A 47 15.24 9.85 -18.69
C VAL A 47 16.58 10.57 -18.50
N PRO A 48 16.92 11.56 -19.34
CA PRO A 48 18.16 12.33 -19.19
C PRO A 48 18.12 13.27 -17.99
N ALA A 49 19.31 13.69 -17.53
CA ALA A 49 19.43 14.78 -16.57
C ALA A 49 18.76 16.07 -17.10
N GLY A 50 17.97 16.74 -16.26
CA GLY A 50 17.26 17.98 -16.61
C GLY A 50 15.86 17.78 -17.22
N VAL A 51 15.45 16.54 -17.53
CA VAL A 51 14.03 16.24 -17.77
C VAL A 51 13.30 16.25 -16.44
N ARG A 52 12.17 16.97 -16.39
CA ARG A 52 11.35 17.17 -15.17
C ARG A 52 10.01 16.47 -15.26
N LYS A 53 9.66 15.99 -16.46
CA LYS A 53 8.39 15.32 -16.75
C LYS A 53 8.52 14.38 -17.94
N PHE A 54 7.84 13.24 -17.87
CA PHE A 54 7.59 12.38 -19.03
C PHE A 54 6.13 11.95 -19.11
N ARG A 55 5.68 11.63 -20.32
CA ARG A 55 4.38 11.04 -20.60
C ARG A 55 4.53 9.79 -21.47
N LEU A 56 3.79 8.76 -21.13
CA LEU A 56 3.59 7.56 -21.95
C LEU A 56 2.13 7.51 -22.40
N ASP A 57 1.91 7.24 -23.69
CA ASP A 57 0.58 7.03 -24.29
C ASP A 57 0.54 5.67 -24.99
N LEU A 58 -0.41 4.82 -24.58
CA LEU A 58 -0.75 3.55 -25.20
C LEU A 58 -2.09 3.70 -25.95
N ASP A 59 -2.15 3.32 -27.23
CA ASP A 59 -3.39 3.29 -28.02
C ASP A 59 -3.50 1.96 -28.78
N GLY A 60 -4.50 1.15 -28.42
CA GLY A 60 -4.80 -0.15 -29.04
C GLY A 60 -5.87 -0.08 -30.13
N THR A 61 -5.84 -1.03 -31.07
CA THR A 61 -6.81 -1.19 -32.16
C THR A 61 -7.17 -2.66 -32.35
N PRO A 62 -8.47 -3.00 -32.50
CA PRO A 62 -9.64 -2.10 -32.54
C PRO A 62 -10.03 -1.56 -31.15
N ARG A 63 -10.55 -0.33 -31.08
CA ARG A 63 -10.96 0.32 -29.82
C ARG A 63 -12.12 -0.34 -29.07
N SER A 64 -12.94 -1.12 -29.77
CA SER A 64 -14.09 -1.79 -29.18
C SER A 64 -13.72 -3.21 -28.78
N ASN A 65 -14.21 -3.67 -27.62
CA ASN A 65 -14.05 -5.03 -27.11
C ASN A 65 -12.58 -5.47 -26.95
N THR A 66 -11.69 -4.52 -26.69
CA THR A 66 -10.30 -4.81 -26.33
C THR A 66 -9.91 -4.05 -25.08
N ASP A 67 -9.06 -4.68 -24.30
CA ASP A 67 -8.62 -4.25 -22.97
C ASP A 67 -7.10 -4.41 -22.91
N MET A 68 -6.42 -3.29 -22.65
CA MET A 68 -4.97 -3.25 -22.52
C MET A 68 -4.57 -2.35 -21.35
N ASP A 69 -3.73 -2.88 -20.46
CA ASP A 69 -3.24 -2.17 -19.29
C ASP A 69 -1.73 -1.93 -19.36
N MET A 70 -1.26 -0.84 -18.77
CA MET A 70 0.14 -0.42 -18.78
C MET A 70 0.72 -0.26 -17.37
N PHE A 71 1.94 -0.78 -17.18
CA PHE A 71 2.71 -0.75 -15.94
C PHE A 71 4.07 -0.12 -16.18
N VAL A 72 4.54 0.71 -15.26
CA VAL A 72 5.81 1.43 -15.39
C VAL A 72 6.61 1.30 -14.09
N ARG A 73 7.91 1.04 -14.19
CA ARG A 73 8.84 0.99 -13.04
C ARG A 73 10.21 1.57 -13.36
N TYR A 74 10.90 2.04 -12.33
CA TYR A 74 12.23 2.65 -12.42
C TYR A 74 13.35 1.64 -12.11
N GLU A 75 14.48 1.79 -12.82
CA GLU A 75 15.77 1.07 -12.73
C GLU A 75 15.80 -0.44 -12.99
N THR A 76 14.79 -1.14 -12.53
CA THR A 76 14.76 -2.61 -12.54
C THR A 76 13.80 -3.08 -13.62
N THR A 77 14.18 -4.12 -14.36
CA THR A 77 13.32 -4.65 -15.44
C THR A 77 12.19 -5.49 -14.84
N PHE A 78 11.02 -5.48 -15.48
CA PHE A 78 10.00 -6.48 -15.16
C PHE A 78 10.52 -7.89 -15.50
N PRO A 79 10.47 -8.85 -14.57
CA PRO A 79 10.92 -10.20 -14.84
C PRO A 79 10.11 -10.86 -15.95
N ASP A 80 10.72 -11.78 -16.70
CA ASP A 80 10.01 -12.61 -17.68
C ASP A 80 9.37 -13.84 -17.01
N ARG A 81 9.92 -14.27 -15.87
CA ARG A 81 9.49 -15.44 -15.10
C ARG A 81 9.66 -15.16 -13.62
N ASN A 82 8.87 -15.82 -12.79
CA ASN A 82 9.03 -15.79 -11.34
C ASN A 82 10.27 -16.60 -10.89
N SER A 83 10.60 -16.59 -9.60
CA SER A 83 11.76 -17.31 -9.04
C SER A 83 11.70 -18.84 -9.22
N TYR A 84 10.52 -19.41 -9.50
CA TYR A 84 10.35 -20.82 -9.88
C TYR A 84 10.54 -21.09 -11.37
N GLY A 85 10.87 -20.08 -12.18
CA GLY A 85 10.97 -20.17 -13.63
C GLY A 85 9.60 -20.31 -14.33
N LEU A 86 8.51 -20.00 -13.63
CA LEU A 86 7.14 -20.10 -14.15
C LEU A 86 6.72 -18.75 -14.74
N LEU A 87 5.89 -18.84 -15.78
CA LEU A 87 5.09 -17.72 -16.25
C LEU A 87 3.78 -17.70 -15.46
N PRO A 88 3.18 -16.53 -15.23
CA PRO A 88 1.81 -16.46 -14.73
C PRO A 88 0.87 -17.28 -15.62
N ALA A 89 -0.10 -17.98 -15.04
CA ALA A 89 -0.93 -18.93 -15.79
C ALA A 89 -2.10 -18.27 -16.56
N SER A 90 -2.34 -16.98 -16.33
CA SER A 90 -3.41 -16.19 -16.95
C SER A 90 -3.04 -14.70 -17.02
N ALA A 91 -3.80 -13.93 -17.81
CA ALA A 91 -3.68 -12.48 -17.85
C ALA A 91 -3.94 -11.85 -16.47
N ASP A 92 -4.95 -12.33 -15.73
CA ASP A 92 -5.25 -11.86 -14.38
C ASP A 92 -4.09 -12.10 -13.40
N GLN A 93 -3.45 -13.27 -13.44
CA GLN A 93 -2.26 -13.51 -12.62
C GLN A 93 -1.06 -12.66 -13.06
N THR A 94 -0.95 -12.40 -14.37
CA THR A 94 0.11 -11.53 -14.92
C THR A 94 -0.09 -10.09 -14.43
N PHE A 95 -1.33 -9.62 -14.45
CA PHE A 95 -1.72 -8.31 -13.95
C PHE A 95 -1.32 -8.12 -12.49
N LEU A 96 -1.70 -9.03 -11.60
CA LEU A 96 -1.36 -8.91 -10.17
C LEU A 96 0.14 -8.88 -9.95
N TRP A 97 0.87 -9.74 -10.66
CA TRP A 97 2.31 -9.82 -10.58
C TRP A 97 3.01 -8.54 -11.09
N LEU A 98 2.56 -7.98 -12.21
CA LEU A 98 3.11 -6.72 -12.74
C LEU A 98 2.73 -5.51 -11.89
N ALA A 99 1.47 -5.44 -11.42
CA ALA A 99 0.99 -4.39 -10.55
C ALA A 99 1.79 -4.33 -9.26
N ASP A 100 2.03 -5.47 -8.61
CA ASP A 100 2.85 -5.58 -7.41
C ASP A 100 4.29 -5.09 -7.61
N MET A 101 4.82 -5.14 -8.83
CA MET A 101 6.18 -4.70 -9.16
C MET A 101 6.25 -3.28 -9.73
N SER A 102 5.11 -2.66 -10.00
CA SER A 102 5.05 -1.37 -10.68
C SER A 102 5.15 -0.19 -9.73
N HIS A 103 5.69 0.92 -10.23
CA HIS A 103 5.65 2.23 -9.56
C HIS A 103 4.44 3.05 -9.99
N PHE A 104 3.99 2.84 -11.22
CA PHE A 104 2.79 3.44 -11.79
C PHE A 104 2.03 2.40 -12.60
N GLN A 105 0.72 2.51 -12.58
CA GLN A 105 -0.20 1.70 -13.36
C GLN A 105 -1.26 2.59 -13.99
N SER A 106 -1.69 2.21 -15.19
CA SER A 106 -2.80 2.81 -15.90
C SER A 106 -3.63 1.66 -16.46
N ILE A 107 -4.78 1.45 -15.83
CA ILE A 107 -5.60 0.25 -15.97
C ILE A 107 -7.06 0.63 -16.21
N SER A 108 -7.67 0.22 -17.31
CA SER A 108 -9.07 0.57 -17.61
C SER A 108 -9.79 -0.56 -18.35
N ALA A 109 -11.11 -0.45 -18.52
CA ALA A 109 -11.84 -1.43 -19.34
C ALA A 109 -11.64 -1.24 -20.85
N GLY A 110 -10.75 -0.33 -21.26
CA GLY A 110 -10.44 -0.02 -22.65
C GLY A 110 -8.99 -0.33 -22.98
N ASN A 111 -8.53 0.16 -24.12
CA ASN A 111 -7.18 -0.10 -24.62
C ASN A 111 -6.37 1.19 -24.82
N GLN A 112 -6.72 2.23 -24.06
CA GLN A 112 -6.12 3.55 -24.15
C GLN A 112 -5.64 3.99 -22.77
N GLU A 113 -4.34 3.83 -22.55
CA GLU A 113 -3.70 4.09 -21.27
C GLU A 113 -2.70 5.22 -21.36
N PHE A 114 -2.52 5.94 -20.25
CA PHE A 114 -1.48 6.93 -20.16
C PHE A 114 -0.99 7.09 -18.73
N VAL A 115 0.29 7.44 -18.61
CA VAL A 115 0.91 7.85 -17.35
C VAL A 115 1.70 9.12 -17.60
N VAL A 116 1.58 10.10 -16.71
CA VAL A 116 2.38 11.33 -16.70
C VAL A 116 3.09 11.45 -15.36
N VAL A 117 4.41 11.38 -15.38
CA VAL A 117 5.22 11.53 -14.17
C VAL A 117 5.94 12.86 -14.24
N GLY A 118 5.74 13.71 -13.24
CA GLY A 118 6.41 14.99 -13.06
C GLY A 118 7.28 15.03 -11.80
N GLU A 119 7.83 16.18 -11.46
CA GLU A 119 8.73 16.34 -10.31
C GLU A 119 8.04 16.40 -8.93
N HIS A 120 6.70 16.43 -8.88
CA HIS A 120 5.91 16.63 -7.65
C HIS A 120 5.14 15.39 -7.16
N GLY A 121 5.28 14.25 -7.85
CA GLY A 121 4.72 12.98 -7.40
C GLY A 121 5.57 12.38 -6.26
N TYR A 122 5.06 11.39 -5.54
CA TYR A 122 5.87 10.67 -4.54
C TYR A 122 7.12 10.00 -5.18
N ARG A 123 6.98 9.55 -6.42
CA ARG A 123 8.05 9.00 -7.26
C ARG A 123 8.27 9.92 -8.46
N PRO A 124 9.15 10.93 -8.34
CA PRO A 124 9.27 11.96 -9.37
C PRO A 124 9.98 11.45 -10.62
N ALA A 125 9.78 12.15 -11.74
CA ALA A 125 10.55 11.92 -12.95
C ALA A 125 12.05 12.12 -12.66
N THR A 126 12.80 11.02 -12.64
CA THR A 126 14.19 10.98 -12.18
C THR A 126 15.10 10.47 -13.29
N PRO A 127 16.31 11.04 -13.45
CA PRO A 127 17.26 10.56 -14.44
C PRO A 127 17.63 9.10 -14.21
N GLY A 128 17.60 8.30 -15.28
CA GLY A 128 17.84 6.87 -15.20
C GLY A 128 16.91 6.09 -16.12
N ARG A 129 16.99 4.77 -16.05
CA ARG A 129 16.23 3.88 -16.91
C ARG A 129 14.85 3.59 -16.33
N TRP A 130 13.84 3.63 -17.17
CA TRP A 130 12.47 3.27 -16.87
C TRP A 130 12.03 2.13 -17.79
N HIS A 131 11.19 1.24 -17.27
CA HIS A 131 10.72 0.03 -17.94
C HIS A 131 9.20 0.04 -18.02
N VAL A 132 8.66 -0.45 -19.13
CA VAL A 132 7.22 -0.50 -19.40
C VAL A 132 6.81 -1.94 -19.69
N ALA A 133 5.76 -2.40 -19.01
CA ALA A 133 5.07 -3.65 -19.32
C ALA A 133 3.62 -3.38 -19.70
N ILE A 134 3.09 -4.18 -20.60
CA ILE A 134 1.74 -4.02 -21.17
C ILE A 134 1.08 -5.40 -21.24
N VAL A 135 -0.15 -5.49 -20.75
CA VAL A 135 -0.96 -6.72 -20.78
C VAL A 135 -2.12 -6.54 -21.76
N ASN A 136 -2.43 -7.57 -22.54
CA ASN A 136 -3.64 -7.65 -23.36
C ASN A 136 -4.61 -8.66 -22.73
N PHE A 137 -5.70 -8.19 -22.13
CA PHE A 137 -6.74 -9.04 -21.54
C PHE A 137 -7.74 -9.56 -22.57
N SER A 138 -7.69 -9.04 -23.79
CA SER A 138 -8.62 -9.40 -24.85
C SER A 138 -8.44 -10.85 -25.28
N GLY A 139 -9.55 -11.51 -25.63
CA GLY A 139 -9.54 -12.83 -26.27
C GLY A 139 -9.03 -12.83 -27.72
N VAL A 140 -8.52 -11.69 -28.20
CA VAL A 140 -7.99 -11.49 -29.56
C VAL A 140 -6.64 -10.74 -29.50
N PRO A 141 -5.76 -10.91 -30.50
CA PRO A 141 -4.59 -10.06 -30.64
C PRO A 141 -4.99 -8.59 -30.80
N VAL A 142 -4.18 -7.68 -30.24
CA VAL A 142 -4.39 -6.23 -30.35
C VAL A 142 -3.17 -5.59 -30.98
N ASP A 143 -3.38 -4.83 -32.06
CA ASP A 143 -2.37 -3.94 -32.63
C ASP A 143 -2.33 -2.68 -31.79
N ALA A 144 -1.15 -2.26 -31.34
CA ALA A 144 -1.02 -1.14 -30.42
C ALA A 144 0.13 -0.21 -30.80
N THR A 145 0.05 1.01 -30.29
CA THR A 145 1.12 2.00 -30.35
C THR A 145 1.50 2.50 -28.97
N LEU A 146 2.79 2.68 -28.74
CA LEU A 146 3.34 3.28 -27.52
C LEU A 146 4.17 4.50 -27.90
N ARG A 147 3.91 5.63 -27.25
CA ARG A 147 4.64 6.89 -27.48
C ARG A 147 5.17 7.45 -26.16
N LEU A 148 6.43 7.85 -26.18
CA LEU A 148 7.10 8.57 -25.10
C LEU A 148 7.21 10.06 -25.44
N GLU A 149 6.99 10.92 -24.46
CA GLU A 149 7.26 12.35 -24.54
C GLU A 149 8.04 12.82 -23.32
N LEU A 150 9.18 13.48 -23.52
CA LEU A 150 10.01 14.06 -22.46
C LEU A 150 9.89 15.59 -22.45
N ARG A 151 9.94 16.22 -21.27
CA ARG A 151 9.87 17.67 -21.11
C ARG A 151 10.89 18.18 -20.08
N SER A 152 11.63 19.22 -20.45
CA SER A 152 12.70 19.83 -19.63
C SER A 152 12.40 21.25 -19.15
N ASP A 153 11.41 21.93 -19.75
CA ASP A 153 11.15 23.37 -19.59
C ASP A 153 9.73 23.71 -19.09
N GLU A 154 8.88 22.71 -18.83
CA GLU A 154 7.52 22.94 -18.35
C GLU A 154 7.50 23.12 -16.83
N SER A 155 7.12 24.31 -16.36
CA SER A 155 6.58 24.45 -15.00
C SER A 155 5.31 23.61 -14.91
N PRO A 156 5.00 22.99 -13.76
CA PRO A 156 3.77 22.21 -13.61
C PRO A 156 2.56 23.07 -14.00
N SER A 157 1.71 22.52 -14.85
CA SER A 157 0.47 23.20 -15.24
C SER A 157 -0.47 23.28 -14.03
N PRO A 158 -1.26 24.36 -13.89
CA PRO A 158 -2.40 24.37 -12.97
C PRO A 158 -3.25 23.11 -13.19
N SER A 159 -3.73 22.51 -12.09
CA SER A 159 -4.55 21.30 -12.17
C SER A 159 -5.72 21.53 -13.11
N THR A 160 -5.88 20.70 -14.14
CA THR A 160 -7.04 20.78 -15.02
C THR A 160 -8.22 20.07 -14.36
N ILE A 161 -9.28 20.81 -14.04
CA ILE A 161 -10.53 20.25 -13.51
C ILE A 161 -11.61 20.34 -14.58
N ALA A 162 -12.03 19.19 -15.11
CA ALA A 162 -13.10 19.09 -16.10
C ALA A 162 -14.44 18.77 -15.43
N VAL A 163 -15.47 19.58 -15.70
CA VAL A 163 -16.80 19.39 -15.11
C VAL A 163 -17.74 18.71 -16.09
N ARG A 164 -18.37 17.61 -15.66
CA ARG A 164 -19.38 16.85 -16.40
C ARG A 164 -20.78 17.30 -15.96
N PHE A 165 -21.43 18.09 -16.81
CA PHE A 165 -22.84 18.52 -16.66
C PHE A 165 -23.82 17.59 -17.39
N ASP A 166 -23.28 16.57 -18.05
CA ASP A 166 -23.96 15.64 -18.96
C ASP A 166 -23.93 14.19 -18.44
N LEU A 167 -23.20 13.93 -17.36
CA LEU A 167 -23.06 12.60 -16.78
C LEU A 167 -24.03 12.43 -15.60
N GLY A 168 -25.01 11.54 -15.76
CA GLY A 168 -25.94 11.17 -14.70
C GLY A 168 -25.36 10.14 -13.73
N CYS A 169 -26.25 9.51 -12.95
CA CYS A 169 -25.89 8.34 -12.16
C CYS A 169 -25.48 7.18 -13.07
N THR A 170 -24.53 6.40 -12.57
CA THR A 170 -23.93 5.24 -13.21
C THR A 170 -24.12 4.01 -12.33
N PRO A 171 -23.84 2.79 -12.82
CA PRO A 171 -23.89 1.59 -11.99
C PRO A 171 -22.95 1.63 -10.77
N PHE A 172 -21.94 2.49 -10.76
CA PHE A 172 -20.96 2.59 -9.66
C PHE A 172 -21.45 3.43 -8.48
N ASP A 173 -22.52 4.21 -8.65
CA ASP A 173 -23.00 5.14 -7.61
C ASP A 173 -23.93 4.50 -6.58
N GLY A 174 -24.15 3.19 -6.71
CA GLY A 174 -25.02 2.43 -5.85
C GLY A 174 -26.52 2.66 -6.10
N PRO A 175 -27.37 1.80 -5.50
CA PRO A 175 -28.81 1.92 -5.61
C PRO A 175 -29.30 3.18 -4.89
N GLY A 176 -30.10 3.99 -5.59
CA GLY A 176 -30.68 5.22 -5.03
C GLY A 176 -29.92 6.50 -5.32
N CYS A 177 -28.85 6.45 -6.12
CA CYS A 177 -28.24 7.67 -6.66
C CYS A 177 -29.28 8.54 -7.38
N VAL A 178 -29.29 9.83 -7.06
CA VAL A 178 -30.08 10.84 -7.77
C VAL A 178 -29.11 11.91 -8.31
N CYS A 179 -29.18 12.11 -9.62
CA CYS A 179 -28.39 13.14 -10.30
C CYS A 179 -29.24 13.79 -11.39
N ASN A 180 -29.92 14.89 -11.04
CA ASN A 180 -30.73 15.63 -12.00
C ASN A 180 -29.86 16.60 -12.82
N LEU A 181 -29.82 16.40 -14.14
CA LEU A 181 -29.06 17.23 -15.07
C LEU A 181 -29.89 18.37 -15.70
N ALA A 182 -31.22 18.33 -15.54
CA ALA A 182 -32.11 19.30 -16.16
C ALA A 182 -31.81 20.77 -15.75
N PRO A 183 -31.48 21.08 -14.48
CA PRO A 183 -31.21 22.46 -14.08
C PRO A 183 -30.00 23.09 -14.78
N TRP A 184 -29.01 22.30 -15.21
CA TRP A 184 -27.87 22.79 -16.00
C TRP A 184 -28.29 23.27 -17.39
N ASN A 185 -29.36 22.69 -17.94
CA ASN A 185 -29.86 22.95 -19.29
C ASN A 185 -31.14 23.80 -19.29
N ALA A 186 -31.47 24.42 -18.16
CA ALA A 186 -32.65 25.26 -18.03
C ALA A 186 -32.56 26.50 -18.94
N ASN A 187 -33.51 26.65 -19.86
CA ASN A 187 -33.64 27.78 -20.77
C ASN A 187 -34.49 28.93 -20.20
N THR A 188 -34.73 28.93 -18.89
CA THR A 188 -35.46 30.00 -18.21
C THR A 188 -34.64 31.29 -18.22
N PRO A 189 -35.31 32.46 -18.15
CA PRO A 189 -34.62 33.74 -18.07
C PRO A 189 -33.57 33.76 -16.96
N PRO A 190 -32.41 34.40 -17.18
CA PRO A 190 -31.36 34.51 -16.18
C PRO A 190 -31.82 35.36 -14.99
N VAL A 191 -31.24 35.13 -13.81
CA VAL A 191 -31.48 35.94 -12.62
C VAL A 191 -30.40 37.02 -12.48
N GLN A 192 -30.59 37.97 -11.56
CA GLN A 192 -29.59 38.99 -11.28
C GLN A 192 -28.32 38.36 -10.69
N ALA A 193 -27.25 38.32 -11.48
CA ALA A 193 -25.97 37.73 -11.12
C ALA A 193 -24.84 38.62 -11.67
N SER A 194 -24.25 39.45 -10.83
CA SER A 194 -23.25 40.45 -11.27
C SER A 194 -22.04 39.77 -11.90
N GLY A 195 -21.67 40.21 -13.12
CA GLY A 195 -20.53 39.69 -13.86
C GLY A 195 -20.74 38.33 -14.52
N ASN A 196 -21.89 37.68 -14.36
CA ASN A 196 -22.20 36.41 -15.03
C ASN A 196 -22.90 36.66 -16.38
N PRO A 197 -22.25 36.37 -17.53
CA PRO A 197 -22.80 36.68 -18.85
C PRO A 197 -23.85 35.68 -19.36
N GLY A 198 -24.19 34.64 -18.58
CA GLY A 198 -25.10 33.59 -19.02
C GLY A 198 -26.47 34.13 -19.46
N ALA A 199 -26.91 33.75 -20.65
CA ALA A 199 -28.16 34.17 -21.27
C ALA A 199 -29.39 33.42 -20.73
N THR A 200 -29.17 32.31 -20.02
CA THR A 200 -30.20 31.53 -19.33
C THR A 200 -29.75 31.19 -17.91
N LEU A 201 -30.69 30.80 -17.06
CA LEU A 201 -30.36 30.36 -15.69
C LEU A 201 -29.44 29.12 -15.69
N GLY A 202 -29.66 28.17 -16.61
CA GLY A 202 -28.77 27.01 -16.76
C GLY A 202 -27.35 27.39 -17.16
N GLU A 203 -27.20 28.39 -18.05
CA GLU A 203 -25.90 28.92 -18.42
C GLU A 203 -25.21 29.64 -17.25
N GLN A 204 -25.94 30.44 -16.47
CA GLN A 204 -25.39 31.10 -15.28
C GLN A 204 -24.86 30.09 -14.25
N ARG A 205 -25.60 29.02 -14.00
CA ARG A 205 -25.19 27.91 -13.12
C ARG A 205 -23.88 27.27 -13.58
N ARG A 206 -23.79 26.90 -14.87
CA ARG A 206 -22.57 26.29 -15.44
C ARG A 206 -21.37 27.22 -15.31
N LEU A 207 -21.53 28.50 -15.67
CA LEU A 207 -20.45 29.49 -15.57
C LEU A 207 -19.99 29.70 -14.12
N ALA A 208 -20.89 29.64 -13.14
CA ALA A 208 -20.54 29.73 -11.72
C ALA A 208 -19.73 28.51 -11.25
N VAL A 209 -20.10 27.28 -11.62
CA VAL A 209 -19.28 26.09 -11.33
C VAL A 209 -17.92 26.18 -12.02
N LEU A 210 -17.87 26.63 -13.27
CA LEU A 210 -16.61 26.79 -14.02
C LEU A 210 -15.69 27.84 -13.39
N ASP A 211 -16.24 28.93 -12.84
CA ASP A 211 -15.46 29.92 -12.06
C ASP A 211 -14.95 29.32 -10.74
N ALA A 212 -15.77 28.53 -10.03
CA ALA A 212 -15.36 27.83 -8.82
C ALA A 212 -14.16 26.90 -9.07
N VAL A 213 -14.24 26.03 -10.10
CA VAL A 213 -13.12 25.14 -10.43
C VAL A 213 -11.90 25.89 -10.93
N SER A 214 -12.07 26.98 -11.68
CA SER A 214 -10.94 27.82 -12.11
C SER A 214 -10.15 28.40 -10.92
N ARG A 215 -10.85 28.85 -9.87
CA ARG A 215 -10.22 29.34 -8.63
C ARG A 215 -9.50 28.25 -7.86
N ILE A 216 -10.08 27.05 -7.79
CA ILE A 216 -9.46 25.89 -7.15
C ILE A 216 -8.21 25.47 -7.93
N SER A 217 -8.33 25.29 -9.24
CA SER A 217 -7.25 24.92 -10.16
C SER A 217 -6.03 25.83 -10.06
N ALA A 218 -6.23 27.13 -9.79
CA ALA A 218 -5.13 28.08 -9.63
C ALA A 218 -4.23 27.76 -8.42
N GLY A 219 -4.80 27.16 -7.36
CA GLY A 219 -4.10 26.82 -6.12
C GLY A 219 -3.34 25.50 -6.17
N PHE A 220 -3.58 24.65 -7.15
CA PHE A 220 -3.01 23.30 -7.20
C PHE A 220 -2.29 23.02 -8.51
N ARG A 221 -1.44 22.01 -8.48
CA ARG A 221 -0.71 21.49 -9.63
C ARG A 221 -0.98 20.00 -9.76
N SER A 222 -1.29 19.54 -10.95
CA SER A 222 -1.53 18.12 -11.25
C SER A 222 -1.23 17.86 -12.71
N GLU A 223 -0.47 16.80 -12.96
CA GLU A 223 -0.16 16.35 -14.32
C GLU A 223 -1.32 15.55 -14.94
N ALA A 224 -2.15 14.92 -14.09
CA ALA A 224 -3.36 14.24 -14.50
C ALA A 224 -4.59 15.17 -14.37
N PRO A 225 -5.54 15.11 -15.31
CA PRO A 225 -6.79 15.85 -15.20
C PRO A 225 -7.66 15.25 -14.09
N ILE A 226 -8.38 16.12 -13.40
CA ILE A 226 -9.40 15.77 -12.41
C ILE A 226 -10.76 16.02 -13.03
N THR A 227 -11.72 15.15 -12.75
CA THR A 227 -13.06 15.20 -13.28
C THR A 227 -14.08 15.35 -12.15
N VAL A 228 -15.05 16.23 -12.35
CA VAL A 228 -16.11 16.52 -11.38
C VAL A 228 -17.45 16.28 -12.05
N ARG A 229 -18.27 15.38 -11.51
CA ARG A 229 -19.69 15.25 -11.90
C ARG A 229 -20.51 16.23 -11.09
N ALA A 230 -21.29 17.06 -11.77
CA ALA A 230 -22.15 18.04 -11.14
C ALA A 230 -23.63 17.65 -11.27
N CYS A 231 -24.28 17.46 -10.13
CA CYS A 231 -25.64 16.97 -10.00
C CYS A 231 -26.53 17.99 -9.27
N TRP A 232 -27.83 17.84 -9.44
CA TRP A 232 -28.85 18.47 -8.60
C TRP A 232 -29.71 17.38 -7.95
N ASP A 233 -30.12 17.61 -6.70
CA ASP A 233 -31.06 16.75 -5.97
C ASP A 233 -31.82 17.57 -4.91
N GLU A 234 -32.87 17.01 -4.34
CA GLU A 234 -33.52 17.54 -3.12
C GLU A 234 -32.74 17.07 -1.89
N LEU A 235 -31.97 17.98 -1.28
CA LEU A 235 -31.25 17.70 -0.03
C LEU A 235 -32.04 18.26 1.17
N GLU A 236 -31.72 17.78 2.38
CA GLU A 236 -32.40 18.16 3.63
C GLU A 236 -32.51 19.69 3.76
N ALA A 237 -33.74 20.16 3.90
CA ALA A 237 -34.06 21.56 4.11
C ALA A 237 -35.38 21.71 4.90
N ASP A 238 -35.40 22.66 5.82
CA ASP A 238 -36.56 23.11 6.56
C ASP A 238 -36.64 24.66 6.56
N GLU A 239 -37.60 25.24 7.29
CA GLU A 239 -37.80 26.70 7.31
C GLU A 239 -36.60 27.49 7.87
N THR A 240 -35.68 26.83 8.58
CA THR A 240 -34.59 27.43 9.36
C THR A 240 -33.19 26.92 8.99
N SER A 241 -33.08 25.79 8.30
CA SER A 241 -31.82 25.14 7.94
C SER A 241 -31.90 24.44 6.58
N ALA A 242 -30.77 24.35 5.87
CA ALA A 242 -30.65 23.51 4.69
C ALA A 242 -29.20 23.04 4.49
N VAL A 243 -29.05 21.81 4.02
CA VAL A 243 -27.82 21.37 3.34
C VAL A 243 -27.79 22.08 1.99
N LEU A 244 -26.81 22.96 1.79
CA LEU A 244 -26.74 23.79 0.59
C LEU A 244 -26.27 22.97 -0.62
N ALA A 245 -25.29 22.11 -0.39
CA ALA A 245 -24.77 21.14 -1.33
C ALA A 245 -24.02 20.06 -0.53
N GLN A 246 -23.59 19.01 -1.23
CA GLN A 246 -22.71 17.99 -0.68
C GLN A 246 -21.78 17.50 -1.78
N ALA A 247 -20.56 17.12 -1.42
CA ALA A 247 -19.67 16.43 -2.33
C ALA A 247 -18.74 15.45 -1.61
N GLY A 248 -18.22 14.50 -2.38
CA GLY A 248 -17.25 13.53 -1.92
C GLY A 248 -16.48 12.91 -3.08
N PRO A 249 -15.40 12.19 -2.78
CA PRO A 249 -14.69 11.42 -3.79
C PRO A 249 -15.55 10.24 -4.26
N GLU A 250 -15.43 9.85 -5.53
CA GLU A 250 -16.12 8.66 -6.05
C GLU A 250 -15.47 7.36 -5.55
N GLY A 251 -14.18 7.40 -5.19
CA GLY A 251 -13.43 6.25 -4.71
C GLY A 251 -12.38 6.61 -3.67
N LEU A 252 -11.89 5.57 -2.99
CA LEU A 252 -10.82 5.66 -2.00
C LEU A 252 -9.72 4.65 -2.35
N PHE A 253 -8.47 5.03 -2.11
CA PHE A 253 -7.30 4.16 -2.36
C PHE A 253 -6.41 4.10 -1.14
N ILE A 254 -5.77 2.96 -0.96
CA ILE A 254 -4.82 2.72 0.12
C ILE A 254 -3.65 1.92 -0.43
N ASN A 255 -2.43 2.27 -0.02
CA ASN A 255 -1.29 1.38 -0.18
C ASN A 255 -1.15 0.58 1.12
N ASP A 256 -1.84 -0.55 1.18
CA ASP A 256 -1.73 -1.46 2.32
C ASP A 256 -1.61 -2.90 1.82
N PRO A 257 -0.37 -3.41 1.75
CA PRO A 257 -0.15 -4.77 1.29
C PRO A 257 -0.66 -5.85 2.25
N SER A 258 -1.10 -5.50 3.47
CA SER A 258 -1.72 -6.40 4.45
C SER A 258 -3.20 -6.70 4.18
N LEU A 259 -3.86 -5.97 3.28
CA LEU A 259 -5.20 -6.26 2.80
C LEU A 259 -5.17 -7.35 1.72
N PHE A 260 -4.64 -8.52 2.10
CA PHE A 260 -4.51 -9.68 1.24
C PHE A 260 -5.76 -10.56 1.42
N ASP A 261 -6.83 -10.30 0.68
CA ASP A 261 -8.04 -11.14 0.65
C ASP A 261 -8.25 -11.72 -0.76
N ASP A 262 -8.76 -12.95 -0.83
CA ASP A 262 -9.25 -13.63 -2.03
C ASP A 262 -10.26 -12.79 -2.84
N GLN A 263 -10.93 -11.81 -2.21
CA GLN A 263 -11.92 -10.91 -2.84
C GLN A 263 -11.32 -9.62 -3.44
N GLN A 264 -10.17 -9.16 -2.96
CA GLN A 264 -9.46 -8.00 -3.50
C GLN A 264 -7.97 -8.30 -3.51
N PRO A 265 -7.40 -8.69 -4.66
CA PRO A 265 -5.98 -8.89 -4.73
C PRO A 265 -5.32 -7.51 -4.58
N GLY A 266 -4.92 -7.19 -3.35
CA GLY A 266 -4.54 -5.86 -2.89
C GLY A 266 -3.45 -5.23 -3.74
N LEU A 267 -3.87 -4.51 -4.78
CA LEU A 267 -2.99 -3.83 -5.72
C LEU A 267 -2.17 -2.82 -4.95
N ARG A 268 -0.84 -2.98 -4.99
CA ARG A 268 0.08 -2.03 -4.37
C ARG A 268 -0.05 -0.68 -5.05
N GLN A 269 -0.55 0.31 -4.33
CA GLN A 269 -0.66 1.68 -4.80
C GLN A 269 0.64 2.43 -4.48
N THR A 270 1.75 1.98 -5.06
CA THR A 270 3.12 2.43 -4.72
C THR A 270 3.40 3.90 -4.98
N PHE A 271 2.51 4.60 -5.68
CA PHE A 271 2.52 6.05 -5.89
C PHE A 271 1.95 6.85 -4.70
N LEU A 272 1.31 6.20 -3.73
CA LEU A 272 0.85 6.85 -2.50
C LEU A 272 2.03 6.97 -1.50
N PRO A 273 2.32 8.18 -0.97
CA PRO A 273 3.49 8.41 -0.14
C PRO A 273 3.39 7.81 1.26
N GLU A 274 2.20 7.86 1.88
CA GLU A 274 1.97 7.25 3.18
C GLU A 274 1.21 5.94 3.03
N SER A 275 1.82 4.84 3.50
CA SER A 275 1.18 3.52 3.52
C SER A 275 0.15 3.43 4.64
N HIS A 276 -0.75 2.44 4.55
CA HIS A 276 -1.77 2.15 5.57
C HIS A 276 -2.79 3.27 5.86
N ALA A 277 -2.90 4.27 4.96
CA ALA A 277 -3.93 5.31 5.01
C ALA A 277 -4.71 5.43 3.71
N TRP A 278 -6.02 5.66 3.86
CA TRP A 278 -6.90 5.97 2.75
C TRP A 278 -6.69 7.39 2.21
N TYR A 279 -6.68 7.49 0.88
CA TYR A 279 -6.68 8.71 0.09
C TYR A 279 -7.96 8.81 -0.74
N ALA A 280 -8.45 10.03 -0.93
CA ALA A 280 -9.53 10.31 -1.87
C ALA A 280 -9.08 10.10 -3.33
N ALA A 281 -10.02 9.78 -4.22
CA ALA A 281 -9.74 9.52 -5.63
C ALA A 281 -8.93 10.62 -6.33
N ALA A 282 -9.28 11.89 -6.15
CA ALA A 282 -8.61 13.00 -6.81
C ALA A 282 -7.12 13.16 -6.44
N PRO A 283 -6.70 13.18 -5.15
CA PRO A 283 -5.28 13.19 -4.82
C PRO A 283 -4.57 11.90 -5.27
N SER A 284 -5.22 10.74 -5.24
CA SER A 284 -4.65 9.49 -5.78
C SER A 284 -4.38 9.58 -7.29
N ALA A 285 -5.32 10.13 -8.07
CA ALA A 285 -5.17 10.39 -9.51
C ALA A 285 -3.96 11.28 -9.81
N LYS A 286 -3.83 12.39 -9.08
CA LYS A 286 -2.66 13.27 -9.14
C LYS A 286 -1.36 12.50 -8.88
N LEU A 287 -1.32 11.72 -7.81
CA LEU A 287 -0.11 11.00 -7.38
C LEU A 287 0.27 9.87 -8.34
N ALA A 288 -0.70 9.18 -8.94
CA ALA A 288 -0.48 8.12 -9.92
C ALA A 288 -0.14 8.65 -11.33
N GLY A 289 -0.30 9.95 -11.58
CA GLY A 289 -0.04 10.50 -12.91
C GLY A 289 -1.05 10.07 -13.98
N THR A 290 -2.23 9.60 -13.58
CA THR A 290 -3.32 9.18 -14.47
C THR A 290 -4.69 9.49 -13.86
N THR A 291 -5.78 9.26 -14.59
CA THR A 291 -7.15 9.51 -14.11
C THR A 291 -7.60 8.48 -13.08
N PHE A 292 -8.51 8.83 -12.16
CA PHE A 292 -9.12 7.90 -11.20
C PHE A 292 -9.55 6.55 -11.81
N CYS A 293 -10.29 6.56 -12.92
CA CYS A 293 -10.73 5.36 -13.61
C CYS A 293 -9.57 4.46 -14.06
N ARG A 294 -8.41 5.06 -14.35
CA ARG A 294 -7.18 4.36 -14.75
C ARG A 294 -6.40 3.77 -13.57
N ILE A 295 -6.87 3.98 -12.35
CA ILE A 295 -6.31 3.36 -11.15
C ILE A 295 -7.28 2.32 -10.60
N ALA A 296 -8.58 2.65 -10.62
CA ALA A 296 -9.63 1.75 -10.14
C ALA A 296 -10.07 0.71 -11.19
N GLY A 297 -9.59 0.77 -12.43
CA GLY A 297 -10.10 -0.02 -13.56
C GLY A 297 -11.42 0.52 -14.11
N GLY A 298 -12.06 -0.19 -15.04
CA GLY A 298 -13.42 0.13 -15.49
C GLY A 298 -13.54 1.26 -16.53
N PRO A 299 -14.77 1.73 -16.84
CA PRO A 299 -15.03 2.62 -17.96
C PRO A 299 -14.73 4.10 -17.64
N CYS A 300 -13.73 4.65 -18.33
CA CYS A 300 -13.27 6.03 -18.11
C CYS A 300 -14.18 7.15 -18.65
N ASP A 301 -15.26 6.81 -19.36
CA ASP A 301 -16.24 7.79 -19.87
C ASP A 301 -17.33 8.14 -18.86
N SER A 302 -17.48 7.30 -17.83
CA SER A 302 -18.61 7.28 -16.89
C SER A 302 -18.18 7.31 -15.42
N ARG A 303 -16.88 7.33 -15.13
CA ARG A 303 -16.31 7.47 -13.78
C ARG A 303 -15.66 8.84 -13.62
N VAL A 304 -15.82 9.47 -12.46
CA VAL A 304 -15.20 10.76 -12.14
C VAL A 304 -14.44 10.73 -10.81
N ASP A 305 -13.62 11.74 -10.53
CA ASP A 305 -12.87 11.82 -9.28
C ASP A 305 -13.74 12.32 -8.12
N VAL A 306 -14.62 13.28 -8.41
CA VAL A 306 -15.48 13.97 -7.45
C VAL A 306 -16.91 14.04 -7.94
N THR A 307 -17.87 13.77 -7.05
CA THR A 307 -19.28 14.08 -7.30
C THR A 307 -19.74 15.19 -6.38
N ILE A 308 -20.37 16.22 -6.95
CA ILE A 308 -21.01 17.31 -6.21
C ILE A 308 -22.50 17.37 -6.55
N THR A 309 -23.33 17.51 -5.53
CA THR A 309 -24.79 17.63 -5.63
C THR A 309 -25.26 18.91 -4.97
N PHE A 310 -25.91 19.79 -5.74
CA PHE A 310 -26.49 21.04 -5.23
C PHE A 310 -27.95 20.84 -4.83
N ASN A 311 -28.38 21.52 -3.77
CA ASN A 311 -29.76 21.42 -3.28
C ASN A 311 -30.73 22.22 -4.16
N SER A 312 -31.55 21.50 -4.91
CA SER A 312 -32.60 22.07 -5.76
C SER A 312 -33.70 22.81 -4.99
N VAL A 313 -33.92 22.46 -3.71
CA VAL A 313 -34.88 23.15 -2.85
C VAL A 313 -34.40 24.57 -2.53
N VAL A 314 -33.09 24.77 -2.32
CA VAL A 314 -32.48 26.10 -2.10
C VAL A 314 -32.50 26.93 -3.38
N ASP A 315 -32.25 26.30 -4.53
CA ASP A 315 -32.29 26.98 -5.83
C ASP A 315 -33.69 27.45 -6.22
N SER A 316 -34.74 26.77 -5.74
CA SER A 316 -36.09 27.28 -5.84
C SER A 316 -36.22 28.55 -4.97
N ASN A 317 -36.77 29.65 -5.53
CA ASN A 317 -36.84 30.99 -4.90
C ASN A 317 -37.49 31.09 -3.49
N GLY A 318 -37.86 29.97 -2.86
CA GLY A 318 -38.62 29.89 -1.61
C GLY A 318 -37.80 29.77 -0.31
N LEU A 319 -36.56 29.30 -0.33
CA LEU A 319 -35.74 29.20 0.90
C LEU A 319 -34.83 30.43 1.08
N PHE A 320 -34.87 30.99 2.29
CA PHE A 320 -34.09 32.17 2.73
C PHE A 320 -34.22 33.43 1.84
N GLY A 321 -35.28 33.54 1.04
CA GLY A 321 -35.69 34.79 0.38
C GLY A 321 -34.94 35.17 -0.90
N GLY A 322 -34.17 34.27 -1.52
CA GLY A 322 -33.51 34.60 -2.80
C GLY A 322 -32.73 33.50 -3.54
N GLY A 323 -32.71 32.26 -3.02
CA GLY A 323 -31.96 31.15 -3.60
C GLY A 323 -30.46 31.39 -3.77
N PHE A 324 -29.83 30.63 -4.66
CA PHE A 324 -28.39 30.76 -4.94
C PHE A 324 -28.05 32.03 -5.74
N TYR A 325 -26.97 32.69 -5.35
CA TYR A 325 -26.38 33.78 -6.10
C TYR A 325 -25.28 33.27 -7.05
N TYR A 326 -25.53 33.39 -8.35
CA TYR A 326 -24.66 32.91 -9.43
C TYR A 326 -23.68 33.95 -9.98
N GLY A 327 -23.55 35.13 -9.36
CA GLY A 327 -22.70 36.21 -9.89
C GLY A 327 -21.20 35.91 -9.74
N LEU A 328 -20.41 36.17 -10.79
CA LEU A 328 -18.96 35.99 -10.79
C LEU A 328 -18.23 37.08 -9.99
N ASN A 329 -18.87 38.24 -9.81
CA ASN A 329 -18.44 39.27 -8.87
C ASN A 329 -18.85 38.94 -7.43
N PRO A 330 -18.26 39.60 -6.40
CA PRO A 330 -18.60 39.35 -5.01
C PRO A 330 -20.12 39.38 -4.74
N PRO A 331 -20.63 38.44 -3.92
CA PRO A 331 -22.05 38.36 -3.61
C PRO A 331 -22.51 39.55 -2.74
N PRO A 332 -23.77 40.01 -2.90
CA PRO A 332 -24.39 40.91 -1.92
C PRO A 332 -24.40 40.30 -0.52
N LEU A 333 -24.43 41.15 0.51
CA LEU A 333 -24.58 40.70 1.89
C LEU A 333 -25.86 39.88 2.06
N GLY A 334 -25.75 38.74 2.75
CA GLY A 334 -26.86 37.81 2.98
C GLY A 334 -27.22 36.89 1.81
N ALA A 335 -26.57 37.02 0.64
CA ALA A 335 -26.79 36.11 -0.48
C ALA A 335 -26.09 34.76 -0.27
N ILE A 336 -26.72 33.67 -0.73
CA ILE A 336 -26.14 32.32 -0.69
C ILE A 336 -25.16 32.18 -1.85
N ASP A 337 -23.87 32.32 -1.56
CA ASP A 337 -22.82 32.33 -2.59
C ASP A 337 -22.57 30.95 -3.19
N PHE A 338 -23.12 30.71 -4.38
CA PHE A 338 -23.00 29.44 -5.08
C PHE A 338 -21.55 29.07 -5.40
N ILE A 339 -20.70 30.05 -5.75
CA ILE A 339 -19.29 29.79 -6.10
C ILE A 339 -18.50 29.36 -4.86
N GLY A 340 -18.68 30.06 -3.74
CA GLY A 340 -18.05 29.69 -2.47
C GLY A 340 -18.47 28.31 -1.99
N ILE A 341 -19.76 27.96 -2.14
CA ILE A 341 -20.30 26.64 -1.80
C ILE A 341 -19.71 25.57 -2.72
N ALA A 342 -19.72 25.78 -4.03
CA ALA A 342 -19.10 24.84 -4.97
C ALA A 342 -17.61 24.62 -4.66
N MET A 343 -16.86 25.68 -4.30
CA MET A 343 -15.47 25.54 -3.87
C MET A 343 -15.32 24.74 -2.57
N HIS A 344 -16.19 24.97 -1.60
CA HIS A 344 -16.21 24.27 -0.31
C HIS A 344 -16.45 22.77 -0.53
N GLU A 345 -17.53 22.43 -1.22
CA GLU A 345 -17.90 21.05 -1.48
C GLU A 345 -16.85 20.33 -2.33
N ILE A 346 -16.38 20.94 -3.42
CA ILE A 346 -15.33 20.31 -4.23
C ILE A 346 -14.07 20.05 -3.39
N SER A 347 -13.73 20.92 -2.42
CA SER A 347 -12.59 20.69 -1.52
C SER A 347 -12.76 19.43 -0.66
N HIS A 348 -13.98 19.06 -0.26
CA HIS A 348 -14.22 17.73 0.34
C HIS A 348 -13.89 16.63 -0.66
N GLY A 349 -14.38 16.71 -1.90
CA GLY A 349 -14.05 15.73 -2.95
C GLY A 349 -12.54 15.63 -3.25
N LEU A 350 -11.79 16.72 -3.08
CA LEU A 350 -10.33 16.74 -3.21
C LEU A 350 -9.60 16.10 -2.01
N GLY A 351 -10.30 15.65 -0.97
CA GLY A 351 -9.70 14.95 0.17
C GLY A 351 -9.67 15.75 1.47
N PHE A 352 -10.33 16.92 1.55
CA PHE A 352 -10.57 17.58 2.83
C PHE A 352 -11.70 16.85 3.58
N LEU A 353 -11.45 15.60 3.99
CA LEU A 353 -12.43 14.76 4.65
C LEU A 353 -11.76 13.74 5.55
N SER A 354 -12.32 13.52 6.73
CA SER A 354 -12.02 12.35 7.56
C SER A 354 -12.97 11.22 7.23
N LEU A 355 -12.47 9.98 7.28
CA LEU A 355 -13.27 8.75 7.15
C LEU A 355 -13.60 8.13 8.52
N VAL A 356 -13.22 8.77 9.62
CA VAL A 356 -13.59 8.33 10.96
C VAL A 356 -15.09 8.50 11.17
N GLN A 357 -15.74 7.46 11.69
CA GLN A 357 -17.18 7.45 11.89
C GLN A 357 -17.61 8.53 12.89
N VAL A 358 -18.48 9.44 12.45
CA VAL A 358 -19.00 10.56 13.28
C VAL A 358 -20.44 10.33 13.77
N SER A 359 -20.95 9.09 13.69
CA SER A 359 -22.30 8.74 14.15
C SER A 359 -22.28 7.53 15.07
N ASP A 360 -23.29 7.41 15.93
CA ASP A 360 -23.45 6.27 16.84
C ASP A 360 -24.01 5.01 16.15
N GLY A 361 -24.31 5.08 14.85
CA GLY A 361 -24.72 3.93 14.05
C GLY A 361 -23.55 3.16 13.43
N GLY A 362 -23.80 1.92 13.01
CA GLY A 362 -22.79 1.05 12.37
C GLY A 362 -21.67 0.64 13.32
N ALA A 363 -20.42 0.86 12.94
CA ALA A 363 -19.23 0.56 13.74
C ALA A 363 -19.07 1.43 15.00
N GLY A 364 -19.96 2.40 15.22
CA GLY A 364 -19.92 3.35 16.33
C GLY A 364 -18.95 4.50 16.09
N ALA A 365 -19.20 5.62 16.77
CA ALA A 365 -18.41 6.83 16.56
C ALA A 365 -16.95 6.64 17.02
N GLY A 366 -16.05 7.23 16.25
CA GLY A 366 -14.61 7.11 16.48
C GLY A 366 -14.03 5.82 15.92
N SER A 367 -14.76 5.01 15.15
CA SER A 367 -14.20 3.87 14.42
C SER A 367 -13.62 4.31 13.07
N GLU A 368 -12.46 3.76 12.66
CA GLU A 368 -11.88 3.97 11.33
C GLU A 368 -12.60 3.18 10.23
N PHE A 369 -12.54 3.70 9.01
CA PHE A 369 -13.05 3.03 7.81
C PHE A 369 -12.20 1.81 7.47
N PHE A 370 -12.82 0.62 7.49
CA PHE A 370 -12.13 -0.68 7.40
C PHE A 370 -10.99 -0.87 8.42
N GLY A 371 -11.05 -0.18 9.57
CA GLY A 371 -9.99 -0.25 10.58
C GLY A 371 -8.64 0.24 10.07
N ARG A 372 -8.63 1.21 9.15
CA ARG A 372 -7.42 1.86 8.63
C ARG A 372 -7.56 3.37 8.71
N ASP A 373 -6.44 4.04 8.95
CA ASP A 373 -6.33 5.48 8.96
C ASP A 373 -6.81 6.09 7.65
N ASP A 374 -7.16 7.38 7.69
CA ASP A 374 -7.23 8.23 6.52
C ASP A 374 -6.18 9.34 6.64
N ILE A 375 -5.68 9.79 5.49
CA ILE A 375 -4.56 10.74 5.44
C ILE A 375 -4.89 12.10 6.10
N PHE A 376 -6.17 12.49 6.14
CA PHE A 376 -6.62 13.71 6.80
C PHE A 376 -6.52 13.58 8.33
N SER A 377 -7.03 12.49 8.88
CA SER A 377 -7.05 12.21 10.32
C SER A 377 -5.64 12.03 10.90
N ARG A 378 -4.67 11.58 10.10
CA ARG A 378 -3.26 11.49 10.49
C ARG A 378 -2.62 12.83 10.85
N GLN A 379 -3.17 13.93 10.33
CA GLN A 379 -2.67 15.28 10.61
C GLN A 379 -3.20 15.83 11.95
N LEU A 380 -4.05 15.06 12.65
CA LEU A 380 -4.75 15.51 13.84
C LEU A 380 -4.08 15.04 15.14
N VAL A 381 -4.07 15.94 16.11
CA VAL A 381 -3.72 15.64 17.50
C VAL A 381 -4.85 16.00 18.45
N ASP A 382 -4.99 15.18 19.48
CA ASP A 382 -5.81 15.45 20.64
C ASP A 382 -4.96 16.09 21.74
N THR A 383 -5.45 17.20 22.31
CA THR A 383 -4.76 17.97 23.37
C THR A 383 -5.52 17.97 24.70
N ARG A 384 -6.53 17.10 24.87
CA ARG A 384 -7.33 17.01 26.11
C ARG A 384 -6.49 16.74 27.36
N SER A 385 -5.42 15.95 27.24
CA SER A 385 -4.50 15.59 28.33
C SER A 385 -3.47 16.67 28.67
N GLY A 386 -3.38 17.74 27.87
CA GLY A 386 -2.34 18.78 27.97
C GLY A 386 -1.06 18.47 27.20
N GLN A 387 -0.84 17.21 26.80
CA GLN A 387 0.20 16.82 25.83
C GLN A 387 -0.46 16.39 24.52
N PRO A 388 0.01 16.85 23.35
CA PRO A 388 -0.53 16.40 22.07
C PRO A 388 -0.34 14.90 21.88
N THR A 389 -1.42 14.17 21.64
CA THR A 389 -1.42 12.74 21.29
C THR A 389 -2.00 12.55 19.89
N SER A 390 -1.44 11.64 19.09
CA SER A 390 -1.94 11.36 17.74
C SER A 390 -3.40 10.89 17.80
N PHE A 391 -4.25 11.49 16.97
CA PHE A 391 -5.66 11.13 16.87
C PHE A 391 -5.86 9.74 16.26
N SER A 392 -5.16 9.42 15.16
CA SER A 392 -5.22 8.10 14.50
C SER A 392 -4.63 6.97 15.35
N ARG A 393 -3.67 7.27 16.23
CA ARG A 393 -3.12 6.27 17.17
C ARG A 393 -3.89 6.17 18.50
N SER A 394 -5.10 6.72 18.54
CA SER A 394 -5.96 6.69 19.73
C SER A 394 -7.07 5.65 19.60
N SER A 395 -7.53 5.12 20.74
CA SER A 395 -8.68 4.21 20.77
C SER A 395 -9.94 4.86 20.18
N ASN A 396 -10.91 4.05 19.72
CA ASN A 396 -12.17 4.58 19.17
C ASN A 396 -12.90 5.47 20.21
N ALA A 397 -12.83 5.10 21.49
CA ALA A 397 -13.42 5.87 22.59
C ALA A 397 -12.71 7.23 22.77
N ASP A 398 -11.38 7.26 22.67
CA ASP A 398 -10.62 8.50 22.74
C ASP A 398 -10.86 9.40 21.53
N ARG A 399 -10.91 8.82 20.33
CA ARG A 399 -11.29 9.55 19.11
C ARG A 399 -12.68 10.18 19.25
N ARG A 400 -13.69 9.42 19.72
CA ARG A 400 -15.03 9.96 20.01
C ARG A 400 -15.00 11.16 20.96
N ALA A 401 -14.22 11.04 22.03
CA ALA A 401 -14.13 12.10 23.03
C ALA A 401 -13.33 13.32 22.53
N ALA A 402 -12.33 13.14 21.66
CA ALA A 402 -11.63 14.22 20.98
C ALA A 402 -12.54 14.97 19.99
N MET A 403 -13.37 14.25 19.22
CA MET A 403 -14.37 14.80 18.29
C MET A 403 -15.47 15.63 18.97
N THR A 404 -15.62 15.52 20.29
CA THR A 404 -16.60 16.27 21.08
C THR A 404 -15.98 17.28 22.05
N SER A 405 -14.70 17.57 21.87
CA SER A 405 -13.88 18.35 22.81
C SER A 405 -13.99 19.86 22.71
N VAL A 406 -14.75 20.38 21.73
CA VAL A 406 -14.94 21.80 21.39
C VAL A 406 -13.67 22.48 20.86
N THR A 407 -12.54 22.39 21.56
CA THR A 407 -11.31 23.12 21.22
C THR A 407 -10.03 22.29 21.25
N LYS A 408 -10.10 20.98 21.55
CA LYS A 408 -8.90 20.18 21.84
C LYS A 408 -8.39 19.35 20.67
N LEU A 409 -9.17 19.24 19.60
CA LEU A 409 -8.75 18.58 18.37
C LEU A 409 -8.13 19.60 17.41
N GLN A 410 -6.90 19.34 16.98
CA GLN A 410 -6.11 20.31 16.21
C GLN A 410 -5.33 19.65 15.10
N TRP A 411 -5.21 20.35 13.98
CA TRP A 411 -4.37 19.99 12.83
C TRP A 411 -2.98 20.60 12.98
N VAL A 412 -1.93 19.79 12.87
CA VAL A 412 -0.56 20.19 13.23
C VAL A 412 0.45 20.10 12.08
N GLU A 413 -0.02 19.88 10.84
CA GLU A 413 0.89 19.81 9.70
C GLU A 413 1.64 21.16 9.50
N PRO A 414 2.98 21.15 9.31
CA PRO A 414 3.81 22.36 9.33
C PRO A 414 3.46 23.44 8.31
N GLU A 415 3.05 23.08 7.09
CA GLU A 415 2.68 24.04 6.04
C GLU A 415 1.43 24.83 6.44
N ALA A 416 0.44 24.16 7.02
CA ALA A 416 -0.75 24.83 7.55
C ALA A 416 -0.41 25.81 8.69
N LEU A 417 0.55 25.45 9.56
CA LEU A 417 1.01 26.31 10.66
C LEU A 417 1.89 27.47 10.20
N ALA A 418 2.57 27.34 9.06
CA ALA A 418 3.35 28.41 8.45
C ALA A 418 2.50 29.38 7.61
N SER A 419 1.23 29.03 7.35
CA SER A 419 0.33 29.83 6.51
C SER A 419 0.09 31.23 7.08
N PRO A 420 0.10 32.30 6.26
CA PRO A 420 -0.26 33.65 6.70
C PRO A 420 -1.73 33.78 7.12
N PHE A 421 -2.57 32.79 6.79
CA PHE A 421 -3.96 32.72 7.21
C PHE A 421 -4.15 32.01 8.56
N TYR A 422 -3.11 31.37 9.09
CA TYR A 422 -3.15 30.80 10.42
C TYR A 422 -2.88 31.88 11.48
N THR A 423 -3.76 31.94 12.47
CA THR A 423 -3.56 32.76 13.67
C THR A 423 -3.43 31.84 14.88
N PRO A 424 -2.24 31.75 15.52
CA PRO A 424 -2.03 30.95 16.71
C PRO A 424 -2.96 31.35 17.85
N ARG A 425 -3.38 30.37 18.67
CA ARG A 425 -4.33 30.58 19.78
C ARG A 425 -3.74 30.16 21.10
N GLY A 426 -3.12 31.12 21.80
CA GLY A 426 -2.49 30.84 23.08
C GLY A 426 -1.37 29.82 22.93
N SER A 427 -1.43 28.73 23.71
CA SER A 427 -0.47 27.63 23.67
C SER A 427 -0.91 26.44 22.83
N GLU A 428 -1.91 26.62 21.96
CA GLU A 428 -2.41 25.56 21.09
C GLU A 428 -1.37 25.23 20.00
N PRO A 429 -1.06 23.94 19.78
CA PRO A 429 -0.08 23.53 18.78
C PRO A 429 -0.54 23.70 17.32
N GLY A 430 -1.84 23.85 17.04
CA GLY A 430 -2.29 23.90 15.64
C GLY A 430 -3.68 24.47 15.33
N VAL A 431 -4.11 24.28 14.08
CA VAL A 431 -5.38 24.78 13.56
C VAL A 431 -6.53 24.00 14.19
N ARG A 432 -7.47 24.67 14.86
CA ARG A 432 -8.62 23.98 15.46
C ARG A 432 -9.51 23.33 14.40
N ILE A 433 -9.83 22.07 14.62
CA ILE A 433 -10.82 21.32 13.85
C ILE A 433 -12.19 21.44 14.51
N TYR A 434 -13.26 21.46 13.72
CA TYR A 434 -14.62 21.53 14.22
C TYR A 434 -15.00 20.24 14.95
N ALA A 435 -14.98 20.32 16.28
CA ALA A 435 -15.26 19.22 17.20
C ALA A 435 -16.37 19.62 18.20
N PRO A 436 -17.63 19.81 17.74
CA PRO A 436 -18.72 20.34 18.57
C PRO A 436 -19.03 19.44 19.78
N SER A 437 -19.66 19.98 20.83
CA SER A 437 -20.02 19.22 22.05
C SER A 437 -20.98 18.05 21.81
N THR A 438 -21.59 17.99 20.62
CA THR A 438 -22.43 16.89 20.15
C THR A 438 -22.04 16.64 18.71
N LEU A 439 -21.78 15.38 18.37
CA LEU A 439 -21.44 14.99 17.01
C LEU A 439 -22.52 15.48 16.04
N ARG A 440 -22.07 16.15 14.99
CA ARG A 440 -22.90 16.60 13.87
C ARG A 440 -22.46 15.84 12.62
N PRO A 441 -23.26 14.86 12.16
CA PRO A 441 -23.05 14.21 10.87
C PRO A 441 -22.89 15.27 9.77
N GLY A 442 -21.92 15.08 8.88
CA GLY A 442 -21.62 16.02 7.80
C GLY A 442 -20.80 17.26 8.19
N SER A 443 -20.55 17.54 9.48
CA SER A 443 -19.75 18.70 9.89
C SER A 443 -18.55 18.37 10.77
N THR A 444 -18.68 17.42 11.70
CA THR A 444 -17.60 17.07 12.64
C THR A 444 -16.37 16.55 11.88
N LEU A 445 -15.16 16.89 12.34
CA LEU A 445 -13.86 16.58 11.71
C LEU A 445 -13.55 17.31 10.40
N SER A 446 -14.31 17.06 9.35
CA SER A 446 -13.99 17.52 7.98
C SER A 446 -14.12 19.04 7.78
N HIS A 447 -14.05 19.83 8.84
CA HIS A 447 -14.15 21.29 8.85
C HIS A 447 -13.17 21.89 9.84
N ILE A 448 -12.67 23.09 9.55
CA ILE A 448 -12.00 23.91 10.56
C ILE A 448 -13.02 24.60 11.47
N ASP A 449 -12.60 24.92 12.68
CA ASP A 449 -13.48 25.50 13.69
C ASP A 449 -14.07 26.86 13.29
N LEU A 450 -15.25 27.19 13.81
CA LEU A 450 -15.96 28.44 13.52
C LEU A 450 -15.21 29.70 13.95
N VAL A 451 -14.12 29.56 14.71
CA VAL A 451 -13.22 30.66 15.02
C VAL A 451 -12.45 31.19 13.80
N TYR A 452 -12.41 30.42 12.71
CA TYR A 452 -11.89 30.81 11.39
C TYR A 452 -13.02 31.27 10.46
N ARG A 453 -14.11 31.83 11.01
CA ARG A 453 -15.21 32.37 10.21
C ARG A 453 -14.67 33.33 9.13
N GLY A 454 -14.96 33.00 7.88
CA GLY A 454 -14.42 33.69 6.72
C GLY A 454 -13.34 32.91 5.97
N ASP A 455 -12.91 31.74 6.45
CA ASP A 455 -12.21 30.73 5.66
C ASP A 455 -13.18 29.82 4.89
N LEU A 456 -12.66 29.00 3.97
CA LEU A 456 -13.48 28.18 3.07
C LEU A 456 -14.08 26.97 3.78
N MET A 457 -13.29 26.17 4.53
CA MET A 457 -13.75 24.91 5.15
C MET A 457 -14.39 25.06 6.53
N VAL A 458 -15.19 26.10 6.76
CA VAL A 458 -16.00 26.24 7.99
C VAL A 458 -17.39 25.59 7.79
N PRO A 459 -18.00 25.00 8.83
CA PRO A 459 -19.22 24.17 8.68
C PRO A 459 -20.52 24.98 8.49
N SER A 460 -20.43 26.27 8.18
CA SER A 460 -21.60 27.13 7.97
C SER A 460 -21.25 28.28 7.05
N SER A 461 -22.15 28.62 6.13
CA SER A 461 -21.99 29.80 5.27
C SER A 461 -22.02 31.10 6.10
N SER A 462 -21.23 32.09 5.69
CA SER A 462 -21.13 33.38 6.38
C SER A 462 -22.14 34.39 5.81
N ALA A 463 -22.83 35.13 6.68
CA ALA A 463 -23.72 36.22 6.27
C ALA A 463 -22.96 37.43 5.67
N GLN A 464 -21.63 37.45 5.76
CA GLN A 464 -20.76 38.55 5.29
C GLN A 464 -20.38 38.44 3.81
N GLY A 465 -21.03 37.54 3.05
CA GLY A 465 -20.63 37.16 1.70
C GLY A 465 -19.81 35.87 1.71
N GLY A 466 -19.89 35.10 0.63
CA GLY A 466 -19.18 33.83 0.50
C GLY A 466 -17.68 34.00 0.31
N ASN A 467 -16.91 33.08 0.88
CA ASN A 467 -15.46 33.09 0.79
C ASN A 467 -15.02 32.30 -0.44
N ARG A 468 -14.46 32.98 -1.44
CA ARG A 468 -14.03 32.39 -2.74
C ARG A 468 -12.51 32.25 -2.86
N ALA A 469 -11.83 32.01 -1.74
CA ALA A 469 -10.38 31.86 -1.65
C ALA A 469 -10.03 30.65 -0.78
N LEU A 470 -9.04 29.86 -1.20
CA LEU A 470 -8.63 28.62 -0.52
C LEU A 470 -8.07 28.89 0.89
N LYS A 471 -7.22 29.91 1.06
CA LYS A 471 -6.65 30.28 2.37
C LYS A 471 -6.08 29.05 3.11
N LEU A 472 -6.53 28.72 4.33
CA LEU A 472 -6.08 27.55 5.09
C LEU A 472 -6.37 26.21 4.40
N THR A 473 -7.36 26.14 3.51
CA THR A 473 -7.70 24.92 2.76
C THR A 473 -6.55 24.44 1.89
N GLN A 474 -5.77 25.36 1.30
CA GLN A 474 -4.70 25.00 0.38
C GLN A 474 -3.56 24.21 1.05
N PRO A 475 -2.90 24.72 2.12
CA PRO A 475 -1.85 23.94 2.78
C PRO A 475 -2.39 22.67 3.46
N MET A 476 -3.64 22.68 3.92
CA MET A 476 -4.25 21.45 4.46
C MET A 476 -4.51 20.40 3.36
N LEU A 477 -4.95 20.82 2.17
CA LEU A 477 -5.06 19.91 1.02
C LEU A 477 -3.67 19.40 0.57
N ASN A 478 -2.62 20.22 0.69
CA ASN A 478 -1.27 19.79 0.38
C ASN A 478 -0.85 18.55 1.18
N ALA A 479 -1.16 18.52 2.49
CA ALA A 479 -0.89 17.38 3.37
C ALA A 479 -1.58 16.07 2.95
N VAL A 480 -2.70 16.14 2.23
CA VAL A 480 -3.49 14.97 1.82
C VAL A 480 -3.27 14.57 0.35
N GLY A 481 -2.14 15.00 -0.24
CA GLY A 481 -1.69 14.58 -1.57
C GLY A 481 -1.58 15.69 -2.61
N TRP A 482 -1.90 16.95 -2.26
CA TRP A 482 -1.84 18.07 -3.22
C TRP A 482 -0.53 18.85 -3.24
N ARG A 483 0.46 18.48 -2.39
CA ARG A 483 1.79 19.11 -2.38
C ARG A 483 2.34 19.26 -3.80
N SER A 484 2.89 20.43 -4.07
CA SER A 484 3.47 20.84 -5.36
C SER A 484 4.95 21.17 -5.24
N GLU A 485 5.60 20.78 -4.14
CA GLU A 485 7.04 20.89 -4.00
C GLU A 485 7.71 19.72 -4.71
N PRO A 486 8.85 19.91 -5.39
CA PRO A 486 9.61 18.81 -5.94
C PRO A 486 9.99 17.79 -4.86
N THR A 487 9.90 16.52 -5.19
CA THR A 487 10.27 15.40 -4.32
C THR A 487 11.53 14.72 -4.85
N VAL A 488 11.98 13.69 -4.15
CA VAL A 488 13.03 12.76 -4.60
C VAL A 488 12.49 11.34 -4.53
N MET A 489 13.11 10.42 -5.26
CA MET A 489 12.76 9.01 -5.12
C MET A 489 12.85 8.56 -3.66
N PRO A 490 11.85 7.84 -3.14
CA PRO A 490 11.87 7.36 -1.77
C PRO A 490 12.97 6.32 -1.57
N ASN A 491 13.57 6.34 -0.38
CA ASN A 491 14.48 5.30 0.06
C ASN A 491 13.68 4.20 0.78
N PHE A 492 13.92 2.94 0.40
CA PHE A 492 13.27 1.81 1.02
C PHE A 492 14.16 1.18 2.11
N PRO A 493 13.57 0.68 3.21
CA PRO A 493 14.34 0.01 4.24
C PRO A 493 15.00 -1.26 3.70
N ALA A 494 16.31 -1.41 3.94
CA ALA A 494 16.97 -2.69 3.76
C ALA A 494 16.57 -3.62 4.92
N PRO A 495 16.10 -4.85 4.64
CA PRO A 495 15.60 -5.73 5.69
C PRO A 495 16.73 -6.37 6.50
N PHE A 496 16.50 -6.57 7.80
CA PHE A 496 17.35 -7.44 8.61
C PHE A 496 17.23 -8.90 8.16
N VAL A 497 18.39 -9.52 7.93
CA VAL A 497 18.50 -10.95 7.68
C VAL A 497 18.60 -11.73 8.99
N GLY A 498 17.79 -12.76 9.17
CA GLY A 498 17.76 -13.61 10.36
C GLY A 498 16.34 -13.86 10.87
N GLN A 499 16.23 -14.26 12.14
CA GLN A 499 14.96 -14.58 12.77
C GLN A 499 14.20 -13.33 13.23
N TRP A 500 12.88 -13.36 13.05
CA TRP A 500 11.94 -12.32 13.45
C TRP A 500 10.78 -12.91 14.26
N LEU A 501 10.20 -12.08 15.12
CA LEU A 501 9.09 -12.44 16.00
C LEU A 501 8.06 -11.31 16.06
N ASP A 502 6.87 -11.62 16.59
CA ASP A 502 5.96 -10.63 17.12
C ASP A 502 5.86 -10.80 18.66
N ARG A 503 5.95 -9.68 19.41
CA ARG A 503 6.00 -9.67 20.88
C ARG A 503 4.80 -10.37 21.52
N ASP A 504 3.64 -10.34 20.87
CA ASP A 504 2.40 -10.92 21.38
C ASP A 504 2.14 -12.35 20.89
N ARG A 505 3.05 -12.89 20.06
CA ARG A 505 2.89 -14.21 19.43
C ARG A 505 4.07 -15.12 19.71
N ALA A 506 4.34 -15.32 21.00
CA ALA A 506 5.42 -16.19 21.45
C ALA A 506 5.33 -17.59 20.82
N GLY A 507 6.47 -18.15 20.41
CA GLY A 507 6.53 -19.48 19.78
C GLY A 507 6.17 -19.53 18.30
N HIS A 508 5.73 -18.40 17.72
CA HIS A 508 5.57 -18.20 16.28
C HIS A 508 6.66 -17.25 15.78
N GLY A 509 7.05 -17.40 14.53
CA GLY A 509 7.97 -16.43 13.94
C GLY A 509 8.41 -16.81 12.54
N ILE A 510 9.28 -15.99 11.98
CA ILE A 510 9.85 -16.20 10.66
C ILE A 510 11.38 -16.18 10.72
N ASP A 511 12.04 -16.78 9.74
CA ASP A 511 13.43 -16.52 9.41
C ASP A 511 13.46 -15.95 8.00
N PHE A 512 14.01 -14.75 7.83
CA PHE A 512 13.98 -13.99 6.58
C PHE A 512 15.40 -13.70 6.12
N LEU A 513 15.77 -14.16 4.93
CA LEU A 513 17.16 -14.17 4.49
C LEU A 513 17.28 -13.82 3.02
N PHE A 514 18.35 -13.12 2.67
CA PHE A 514 18.80 -13.04 1.30
C PHE A 514 19.14 -14.45 0.79
N PHE A 515 18.99 -14.71 -0.49
CA PHE A 515 19.37 -15.99 -1.08
C PHE A 515 20.40 -15.81 -2.20
N PHE A 516 20.04 -15.13 -3.29
CA PHE A 516 20.96 -14.83 -4.39
C PHE A 516 20.44 -13.69 -5.29
N ASN A 517 21.29 -13.22 -6.20
CA ASN A 517 20.92 -12.23 -7.22
C ASN A 517 20.56 -12.90 -8.55
N VAL A 518 19.42 -12.52 -9.14
CA VAL A 518 19.05 -12.85 -10.53
C VAL A 518 19.47 -11.70 -11.44
N LEU A 519 20.21 -12.01 -12.51
CA LEU A 519 20.64 -11.04 -13.55
C LEU A 519 21.35 -9.77 -13.01
N VAL A 520 22.01 -9.87 -11.84
CA VAL A 520 22.75 -8.77 -11.18
C VAL A 520 21.86 -7.63 -10.64
N ILE A 521 20.55 -7.61 -10.90
CA ILE A 521 19.67 -6.47 -10.59
C ILE A 521 18.47 -6.80 -9.67
N THR A 522 18.14 -8.07 -9.47
CA THR A 522 17.02 -8.48 -8.62
C THR A 522 17.49 -9.38 -7.49
N GLU A 523 17.32 -8.93 -6.25
CA GLU A 523 17.60 -9.71 -5.06
C GLU A 523 16.45 -10.68 -4.77
N ILE A 524 16.77 -11.97 -4.60
CA ILE A 524 15.81 -12.99 -4.19
C ILE A 524 16.02 -13.31 -2.71
N TYR A 525 14.92 -13.30 -1.97
CA TYR A 525 14.88 -13.62 -0.54
C TYR A 525 14.11 -14.91 -0.31
N THR A 526 14.35 -15.53 0.85
CA THR A 526 13.64 -16.69 1.36
C THR A 526 13.08 -16.38 2.74
N LEU A 527 11.84 -16.80 2.98
CA LEU A 527 11.15 -16.70 4.24
C LEU A 527 10.78 -18.11 4.71
N LEU A 528 11.23 -18.50 5.90
CA LEU A 528 10.71 -19.67 6.61
C LEU A 528 9.72 -19.18 7.64
N PHE A 529 8.52 -19.75 7.66
CA PHE A 529 7.51 -19.47 8.66
C PHE A 529 7.32 -20.70 9.54
N TYR A 530 7.60 -20.59 10.84
CA TYR A 530 7.39 -21.67 11.79
C TYR A 530 6.23 -21.35 12.73
N SER A 531 5.39 -22.35 12.96
CA SER A 531 4.18 -22.19 13.75
C SER A 531 3.64 -23.54 14.25
N TYR A 532 2.38 -23.57 14.69
CA TYR A 532 1.68 -24.76 15.13
C TYR A 532 0.33 -24.90 14.42
N ASP A 533 -0.07 -26.15 14.23
CA ASP A 533 -1.40 -26.49 13.73
C ASP A 533 -2.49 -26.30 14.80
N GLN A 534 -3.74 -26.61 14.44
CA GLN A 534 -4.89 -26.55 15.34
C GLN A 534 -4.77 -27.41 16.61
N ASN A 535 -3.85 -28.39 16.64
CA ASN A 535 -3.60 -29.27 17.78
C ASN A 535 -2.33 -28.88 18.56
N GLY A 536 -1.72 -27.73 18.24
CA GLY A 536 -0.49 -27.27 18.87
C GLY A 536 0.75 -28.05 18.43
N LEU A 537 0.69 -28.79 17.32
CA LEU A 537 1.84 -29.53 16.78
C LEU A 537 2.66 -28.65 15.84
N PRO A 538 3.99 -28.71 15.90
CA PRO A 538 4.86 -27.85 15.10
C PRO A 538 4.69 -28.13 13.60
N GLU A 539 4.65 -27.06 12.82
CA GLU A 539 4.65 -27.06 11.35
C GLU A 539 5.44 -25.86 10.82
N TRP A 540 5.94 -25.98 9.59
CA TRP A 540 6.70 -24.91 8.96
C TRP A 540 6.41 -24.81 7.46
N PHE A 541 6.66 -23.63 6.92
CA PHE A 541 6.41 -23.25 5.52
C PHE A 541 7.59 -22.47 4.98
N LEU A 542 7.65 -22.39 3.66
CA LEU A 542 8.72 -21.71 2.95
C LEU A 542 8.13 -20.84 1.84
N ALA A 543 8.68 -19.64 1.69
CA ALA A 543 8.38 -18.74 0.60
C ALA A 543 9.68 -18.21 -0.01
N THR A 544 9.65 -17.92 -1.31
CA THR A 544 10.78 -17.38 -2.05
C THR A 544 10.26 -16.34 -3.04
N GLY A 545 10.98 -15.24 -3.20
CA GLY A 545 10.56 -14.18 -4.10
C GLY A 545 11.46 -12.95 -4.04
N PRO A 546 11.23 -11.95 -4.90
CA PRO A 546 11.99 -10.72 -4.88
C PRO A 546 11.61 -9.80 -3.72
N LEU A 547 12.57 -8.98 -3.31
CA LEU A 547 12.31 -7.76 -2.54
C LEU A 547 12.15 -6.60 -3.54
N VAL A 548 10.99 -5.94 -3.53
CA VAL A 548 10.68 -4.81 -4.41
C VAL A 548 10.19 -3.64 -3.57
N ASP A 549 10.98 -2.58 -3.53
CA ASP A 549 10.67 -1.35 -2.79
C ASP A 549 10.32 -1.62 -1.31
N GLY A 550 11.18 -2.38 -0.61
CA GLY A 550 10.96 -2.71 0.80
C GLY A 550 9.78 -3.67 1.06
N VAL A 551 9.28 -4.36 0.03
CA VAL A 551 8.24 -5.39 0.16
C VAL A 551 8.73 -6.71 -0.41
N PHE A 552 8.69 -7.76 0.39
CA PHE A 552 8.93 -9.13 -0.07
C PHE A 552 7.67 -9.65 -0.76
N LEU A 553 7.77 -9.84 -2.07
CA LEU A 553 6.71 -10.36 -2.92
C LEU A 553 6.98 -11.84 -3.16
N ALA A 554 6.42 -12.71 -2.32
CA ALA A 554 6.61 -14.14 -2.48
C ALA A 554 6.00 -14.63 -3.80
N ASP A 555 6.80 -15.34 -4.60
CA ASP A 555 6.34 -15.87 -5.87
C ASP A 555 5.47 -17.11 -5.67
N ALA A 556 4.45 -17.28 -6.51
CA ALA A 556 3.61 -18.46 -6.48
C ALA A 556 4.28 -19.69 -7.12
N ASP A 557 4.13 -20.85 -6.48
CA ASP A 557 4.53 -22.15 -7.02
C ASP A 557 3.58 -22.65 -8.12
N SER A 558 3.78 -23.88 -8.61
CA SER A 558 2.91 -24.46 -9.65
C SER A 558 1.47 -24.75 -9.21
N PHE A 559 1.18 -24.65 -7.91
CA PHE A 559 -0.16 -24.79 -7.34
C PHE A 559 -0.79 -23.44 -7.01
N GLY A 560 -0.09 -22.33 -7.28
CA GLY A 560 -0.54 -20.98 -6.99
C GLY A 560 -0.24 -20.51 -5.57
N ASN A 561 0.56 -21.27 -4.80
CA ASN A 561 0.89 -20.94 -3.41
C ASN A 561 2.18 -20.12 -3.34
N SER A 562 2.15 -18.95 -2.70
CA SER A 562 3.38 -18.20 -2.38
C SER A 562 3.98 -18.59 -1.03
N LEU A 563 3.17 -19.18 -0.14
CA LEU A 563 3.61 -19.81 1.11
C LEU A 563 3.43 -21.33 1.00
N VAL A 564 4.55 -22.04 0.86
CA VAL A 564 4.55 -23.44 0.42
C VAL A 564 4.85 -24.39 1.57
N SER A 565 4.00 -25.39 1.74
CA SER A 565 4.26 -26.56 2.59
C SER A 565 4.97 -27.65 1.79
N TYR A 566 5.86 -28.41 2.44
CA TYR A 566 6.61 -29.51 1.83
C TYR A 566 6.35 -30.84 2.52
N VAL A 567 6.28 -31.90 1.71
CA VAL A 567 6.30 -33.29 2.16
C VAL A 567 7.64 -33.92 1.79
N TYR A 568 8.26 -34.58 2.75
CA TYR A 568 9.51 -35.32 2.60
C TYR A 568 9.26 -36.80 2.27
N ASP A 569 10.00 -37.32 1.30
CA ASP A 569 10.07 -38.72 0.93
C ASP A 569 11.52 -39.08 0.59
N GLY A 570 12.21 -39.75 1.52
CA GLY A 570 13.61 -40.12 1.39
C GLY A 570 13.90 -41.09 0.23
N ASN A 571 12.88 -41.69 -0.38
CA ASN A 571 13.05 -42.56 -1.55
C ASN A 571 13.02 -41.80 -2.87
N ARG A 572 12.80 -40.48 -2.84
CA ARG A 572 12.71 -39.63 -4.02
C ARG A 572 13.93 -38.74 -4.18
N SER A 573 14.13 -38.27 -5.41
CA SER A 573 15.10 -37.24 -5.75
C SER A 573 14.41 -36.11 -6.53
N PRO A 574 14.39 -34.86 -6.01
CA PRO A 574 14.73 -34.51 -4.64
C PRO A 574 13.72 -35.11 -3.64
N PRO A 575 14.10 -35.32 -2.37
CA PRO A 575 13.24 -35.93 -1.37
C PRO A 575 12.09 -35.00 -0.92
N GLN A 576 12.18 -33.68 -1.15
CA GLN A 576 11.09 -32.75 -0.87
C GLN A 576 10.18 -32.52 -2.07
N ARG A 577 8.87 -32.42 -1.81
CA ARG A 577 7.85 -32.03 -2.79
C ARG A 577 6.87 -31.03 -2.16
N ALA A 578 6.53 -29.98 -2.91
CA ALA A 578 5.44 -29.08 -2.53
C ALA A 578 4.12 -29.85 -2.33
N ASP A 579 3.40 -29.49 -1.29
CA ASP A 579 2.09 -30.03 -0.97
C ASP A 579 0.98 -29.24 -1.65
N GLY A 580 0.58 -29.70 -2.83
CA GLY A 580 -0.49 -29.08 -3.60
C GLY A 580 -1.88 -29.18 -2.99
N ALA A 581 -2.05 -29.89 -1.86
CA ALA A 581 -3.32 -29.94 -1.13
C ALA A 581 -3.54 -28.70 -0.24
N ARG A 582 -2.46 -28.03 0.17
CA ARG A 582 -2.51 -26.84 1.02
C ARG A 582 -2.61 -25.57 0.19
N ARG A 583 -3.16 -24.52 0.79
CA ARG A 583 -3.26 -23.19 0.19
C ARG A 583 -2.60 -22.19 1.09
N GLY A 584 -1.60 -21.47 0.59
CA GLY A 584 -0.83 -20.54 1.40
C GLY A 584 -0.38 -19.32 0.62
N GLN A 585 -0.56 -18.14 1.21
CA GLN A 585 -0.06 -16.88 0.69
C GLN A 585 0.69 -16.11 1.78
N VAL A 586 1.68 -15.31 1.37
CA VAL A 586 2.45 -14.50 2.30
C VAL A 586 2.97 -13.23 1.67
N ARG A 587 3.04 -12.17 2.48
CA ARG A 587 3.71 -10.92 2.15
C ARG A 587 4.37 -10.34 3.39
N LEU A 588 5.55 -9.74 3.23
CA LEU A 588 6.27 -9.06 4.29
C LEU A 588 6.63 -7.65 3.81
N ASP A 589 6.12 -6.62 4.49
CA ASP A 589 6.32 -5.21 4.11
C ASP A 589 7.04 -4.44 5.23
N PHE A 590 8.20 -3.88 4.91
CA PHE A 590 9.05 -3.12 5.82
C PHE A 590 8.72 -1.61 5.81
N ASN A 591 7.85 -1.16 4.91
CA ASN A 591 7.55 0.25 4.72
C ASN A 591 6.56 0.75 5.76
N GLN A 592 6.96 1.76 6.54
CA GLN A 592 6.07 2.49 7.45
C GLN A 592 5.27 1.54 8.37
N ALA A 593 5.86 0.39 8.74
CA ALA A 593 5.15 -0.68 9.42
C ALA A 593 4.50 -0.22 10.73
N LEU A 594 5.13 0.73 11.44
CA LEU A 594 4.60 1.34 12.66
C LEU A 594 3.20 1.99 12.47
N ASP A 595 2.88 2.45 11.26
CA ASP A 595 1.61 3.07 10.93
C ASP A 595 0.55 2.06 10.46
N SER A 596 0.89 0.77 10.40
CA SER A 596 -0.05 -0.30 10.09
C SER A 596 -0.94 -0.63 11.28
N ALA A 597 -2.14 -1.15 10.99
CA ALA A 597 -3.02 -1.69 12.03
C ALA A 597 -2.37 -2.84 12.83
N ALA A 598 -1.48 -3.62 12.20
CA ALA A 598 -0.79 -4.73 12.85
C ALA A 598 0.23 -4.25 13.90
N CYS A 599 0.91 -3.12 13.67
CA CYS A 599 1.90 -2.57 14.59
C CYS A 599 1.36 -1.47 15.52
N ASN A 600 0.12 -1.03 15.29
CA ASN A 600 -0.59 -0.05 16.11
C ASN A 600 -1.72 -0.75 16.91
N ASP A 601 -1.45 -1.94 17.43
CA ASP A 601 -2.39 -2.78 18.19
C ASP A 601 -2.40 -2.51 19.71
N GLY A 602 -1.60 -1.53 20.17
CA GLY A 602 -1.44 -1.16 21.58
C GLY A 602 -0.22 -1.78 22.27
N THR A 603 0.51 -2.68 21.61
CA THR A 603 1.75 -3.26 22.14
C THR A 603 2.91 -2.28 22.01
N ASP A 604 3.66 -2.12 23.11
CA ASP A 604 4.83 -1.25 23.14
C ASP A 604 5.94 -1.84 22.29
N ARG A 605 6.30 -1.13 21.22
CA ARG A 605 7.38 -1.46 20.28
C ARG A 605 8.54 -0.49 20.40
N THR A 606 8.61 0.28 21.48
CA THR A 606 9.75 1.15 21.77
C THR A 606 11.04 0.33 21.77
N GLY A 607 12.05 0.81 21.04
CA GLY A 607 13.36 0.16 20.93
C GLY A 607 13.46 -0.93 19.85
N ALA A 608 12.39 -1.25 19.12
CA ALA A 608 12.48 -2.13 17.95
C ALA A 608 13.43 -1.52 16.90
N GLU A 609 14.44 -2.29 16.45
CA GLU A 609 15.43 -1.82 15.48
C GLU A 609 14.83 -1.65 14.07
N GLN A 610 13.89 -2.53 13.72
CA GLN A 610 13.10 -2.49 12.51
C GLN A 610 11.75 -3.16 12.77
N LEU A 611 10.72 -2.71 12.06
CA LEU A 611 9.40 -3.33 12.08
C LEU A 611 9.00 -3.73 10.66
N ALA A 612 8.22 -4.80 10.55
CA ALA A 612 7.62 -5.24 9.31
C ALA A 612 6.19 -5.74 9.54
N THR A 613 5.31 -5.54 8.58
CA THR A 613 3.98 -6.17 8.57
C THR A 613 4.08 -7.51 7.86
N PHE A 614 3.71 -8.58 8.57
CA PHE A 614 3.70 -9.94 8.06
C PHE A 614 2.26 -10.39 7.86
N ALA A 615 1.82 -10.36 6.60
CA ALA A 615 0.51 -10.80 6.16
C ALA A 615 0.61 -12.23 5.64
N TRP A 616 -0.28 -13.10 6.11
CA TRP A 616 -0.32 -14.49 5.66
C TRP A 616 -1.76 -15.01 5.60
N SER A 617 -1.99 -15.92 4.67
CA SER A 617 -3.16 -16.79 4.66
C SER A 617 -2.74 -18.24 4.49
N LEU A 618 -3.40 -19.16 5.19
CA LEU A 618 -3.06 -20.56 5.18
C LEU A 618 -4.29 -21.43 5.48
N ASP A 619 -4.69 -22.24 4.51
CA ASP A 619 -5.79 -23.20 4.60
C ASP A 619 -7.11 -22.60 5.13
N GLY A 620 -7.36 -21.32 4.84
CA GLY A 620 -8.54 -20.56 5.27
C GLY A 620 -8.35 -19.72 6.54
N ASP A 621 -7.25 -19.90 7.27
CA ASP A 621 -6.82 -18.96 8.31
C ASP A 621 -6.11 -17.76 7.67
N GLU A 622 -6.19 -16.61 8.31
CA GLU A 622 -5.45 -15.40 7.91
C GLU A 622 -4.92 -14.65 9.14
N GLY A 623 -3.88 -13.85 8.94
CA GLY A 623 -3.33 -13.02 10.00
C GLY A 623 -2.38 -11.94 9.49
N ASN A 624 -2.33 -10.85 10.25
CA ASN A 624 -1.43 -9.71 10.03
C ASN A 624 -0.67 -9.44 11.33
N TRP A 625 0.64 -9.67 11.31
CA TRP A 625 1.50 -9.60 12.50
C TRP A 625 2.52 -8.48 12.36
N CYS A 626 2.91 -7.87 13.48
CA CYS A 626 3.96 -6.87 13.50
C CYS A 626 5.28 -7.51 13.95
N MET A 627 6.12 -7.76 12.97
CA MET A 627 7.38 -8.46 13.17
C MET A 627 8.50 -7.49 13.52
N GLU A 628 9.40 -7.92 14.40
CA GLU A 628 10.70 -7.28 14.66
C GLU A 628 11.82 -8.34 14.68
N PRO A 629 13.09 -7.97 14.45
CA PRO A 629 14.21 -8.89 14.58
C PRO A 629 14.30 -9.48 16.00
N LEU A 630 14.47 -10.81 16.11
CA LEU A 630 14.60 -11.49 17.40
C LEU A 630 15.86 -11.05 18.16
N ILE A 631 16.98 -10.89 17.43
CA ILE A 631 18.26 -10.41 17.96
C ILE A 631 18.66 -9.18 17.17
N ALA A 632 18.79 -8.05 17.89
CA ALA A 632 19.27 -6.80 17.33
C ALA A 632 20.72 -6.95 16.81
N LEU A 633 21.10 -6.19 15.78
CA LEU A 633 22.42 -6.32 15.17
C LEU A 633 23.56 -6.05 16.16
N ALA A 634 23.35 -5.09 17.07
CA ALA A 634 24.31 -4.74 18.11
C ALA A 634 24.54 -5.87 19.14
N ASP A 635 23.58 -6.77 19.28
CA ASP A 635 23.63 -7.89 20.22
C ASP A 635 24.19 -9.17 19.57
N ARG A 636 24.49 -9.16 18.26
CA ARG A 636 25.08 -10.31 17.57
C ARG A 636 26.54 -10.52 17.96
N THR A 637 26.99 -11.77 17.82
CA THR A 637 28.36 -12.18 18.10
C THR A 637 29.33 -11.67 17.02
N ALA A 638 30.61 -11.51 17.39
CA ALA A 638 31.64 -11.05 16.43
C ALA A 638 31.80 -12.01 15.23
N VAL A 639 31.63 -13.31 15.48
CA VAL A 639 31.39 -14.30 14.43
C VAL A 639 29.88 -14.55 14.42
N ASP A 640 29.17 -13.87 13.55
CA ASP A 640 27.71 -14.01 13.43
C ASP A 640 27.37 -15.29 12.67
N LEU A 641 26.84 -16.29 13.37
CA LEU A 641 26.39 -17.55 12.77
C LEU A 641 24.87 -17.53 12.47
N THR A 642 24.23 -16.37 12.66
CA THR A 642 22.80 -16.19 12.43
C THR A 642 22.45 -16.43 10.96
N GLY A 643 21.42 -17.24 10.72
CA GLY A 643 20.87 -17.50 9.40
C GLY A 643 20.33 -18.92 9.26
N THR A 644 19.78 -19.23 8.08
CA THR A 644 19.30 -20.58 7.74
C THR A 644 20.42 -21.38 7.12
N TRP A 645 20.66 -22.55 7.70
CA TRP A 645 21.64 -23.51 7.29
C TRP A 645 20.98 -24.78 6.77
N TYR A 646 21.58 -25.44 5.79
CA TYR A 646 21.01 -26.67 5.21
C TYR A 646 22.09 -27.69 4.80
N GLY A 647 21.68 -28.95 4.60
CA GLY A 647 22.56 -30.07 4.26
C GLY A 647 23.18 -30.04 2.85
N GLY A 648 23.03 -28.94 2.12
CA GLY A 648 23.52 -28.80 0.75
C GLY A 648 22.67 -29.53 -0.30
N ILE A 649 23.08 -29.43 -1.57
CA ILE A 649 22.32 -29.97 -2.71
C ILE A 649 22.18 -31.50 -2.70
N ASN A 650 23.08 -32.21 -1.99
CA ASN A 650 23.10 -33.66 -1.94
C ASN A 650 22.27 -34.25 -0.77
N ASP A 651 21.90 -33.42 0.22
CA ASP A 651 21.12 -33.85 1.39
C ASP A 651 20.04 -32.80 1.71
N GLN A 652 19.08 -32.72 0.79
CA GLN A 652 17.91 -31.83 0.88
C GLN A 652 16.83 -32.47 1.76
N GLY A 653 15.92 -31.68 2.33
CA GLY A 653 14.89 -32.24 3.21
C GLY A 653 14.68 -31.51 4.52
N TRP A 654 15.73 -30.85 4.97
CA TRP A 654 15.89 -30.42 6.33
C TRP A 654 16.90 -29.26 6.37
N GLY A 655 16.92 -28.55 7.49
CA GLY A 655 17.84 -27.45 7.73
C GLY A 655 17.62 -26.90 9.12
N ALA A 656 18.38 -25.87 9.49
CA ALA A 656 18.21 -25.19 10.76
C ALA A 656 18.34 -23.67 10.63
N SER A 657 17.41 -22.93 11.22
CA SER A 657 17.56 -21.49 11.44
C SER A 657 18.33 -21.26 12.74
N VAL A 658 19.49 -20.62 12.66
CA VAL A 658 20.36 -20.33 13.80
C VAL A 658 20.28 -18.85 14.14
N ALA A 659 20.28 -18.53 15.44
CA ALA A 659 20.50 -17.19 15.96
C ALA A 659 21.58 -17.23 17.04
N THR A 660 22.53 -16.30 16.95
CA THR A 660 23.61 -16.15 17.93
C THR A 660 23.63 -14.75 18.51
N ALA A 661 23.77 -14.66 19.84
CA ALA A 661 23.79 -13.39 20.55
C ALA A 661 24.88 -13.36 21.62
N ARG A 662 25.49 -12.20 21.83
CA ARG A 662 26.42 -11.96 22.93
C ARG A 662 25.62 -11.76 24.22
N ARG A 663 26.01 -12.47 25.27
CA ARG A 663 25.42 -12.32 26.60
C ARG A 663 26.21 -11.32 27.43
N ALA A 664 25.59 -10.84 28.52
CA ALA A 664 26.19 -9.85 29.41
C ALA A 664 27.48 -10.32 30.12
N ASP A 665 27.69 -11.63 30.21
CA ASP A 665 28.87 -12.28 30.76
C ASP A 665 29.92 -12.65 29.71
N ASP A 666 29.81 -12.09 28.49
CA ASP A 666 30.68 -12.36 27.33
C ASP A 666 30.64 -13.81 26.80
N THR A 667 29.68 -14.61 27.24
CA THR A 667 29.39 -15.90 26.61
C THR A 667 28.48 -15.72 25.39
N ASN A 668 28.50 -16.70 24.48
CA ASN A 668 27.70 -16.67 23.25
C ASN A 668 26.48 -17.59 23.40
N LEU A 669 25.30 -17.01 23.30
CA LEU A 669 24.05 -17.75 23.14
C LEU A 669 24.02 -18.37 21.74
N PHE A 670 23.59 -19.62 21.67
CA PHE A 670 23.24 -20.30 20.42
C PHE A 670 21.83 -20.83 20.52
N PHE A 671 20.99 -20.42 19.59
CA PHE A 671 19.64 -20.92 19.42
C PHE A 671 19.48 -21.47 18.01
N ALA A 672 18.95 -22.69 17.87
CA ALA A 672 18.69 -23.31 16.58
C ALA A 672 17.28 -23.88 16.52
N LEU A 673 16.55 -23.55 15.46
CA LEU A 673 15.31 -24.22 15.07
C LEU A 673 15.65 -25.25 13.99
N LEU A 674 15.54 -26.55 14.29
CA LEU A 674 15.77 -27.62 13.33
C LEU A 674 14.44 -27.98 12.65
N TYR A 675 14.42 -27.96 11.31
CA TYR A 675 13.30 -28.41 10.49
C TYR A 675 13.54 -29.84 10.00
N TYR A 676 12.63 -30.76 10.31
CA TYR A 676 12.77 -32.18 10.03
C TYR A 676 11.42 -32.86 9.74
N PRO A 677 11.36 -33.96 8.99
CA PRO A 677 10.12 -34.67 8.73
C PRO A 677 9.72 -35.62 9.86
N ASP A 678 8.42 -35.79 10.07
CA ASP A 678 7.87 -36.91 10.86
C ASP A 678 7.76 -38.21 10.04
N SER A 679 7.17 -39.26 10.62
CA SER A 679 7.02 -40.58 9.94
C SER A 679 6.16 -40.54 8.68
N GLN A 680 5.32 -39.51 8.50
CA GLN A 680 4.48 -39.30 7.33
C GLN A 680 5.15 -38.37 6.31
N GLY A 681 6.34 -37.85 6.62
CA GLY A 681 7.05 -36.89 5.79
C GLY A 681 6.58 -35.45 6.00
N THR A 682 5.67 -35.18 6.94
CA THR A 682 5.21 -33.82 7.22
C THR A 682 6.33 -33.05 7.93
N GLY A 683 6.58 -31.83 7.47
CA GLY A 683 7.57 -30.94 8.07
C GLY A 683 7.22 -30.56 9.50
N ARG A 684 8.13 -30.81 10.42
CA ARG A 684 8.11 -30.44 11.85
C ARG A 684 9.29 -29.54 12.16
N TRP A 685 9.19 -28.86 13.30
CA TRP A 685 10.31 -28.13 13.87
C TRP A 685 10.45 -28.43 15.36
N GLY A 686 11.66 -28.28 15.87
CA GLY A 686 11.97 -28.24 17.29
C GLY A 686 13.20 -27.37 17.50
N TYR A 687 13.65 -27.21 18.74
CA TYR A 687 14.72 -26.26 19.04
C TYR A 687 15.82 -26.84 19.92
N ALA A 688 17.00 -26.23 19.81
CA ALA A 688 18.13 -26.45 20.70
C ALA A 688 18.65 -25.09 21.17
N LEU A 689 18.98 -24.98 22.45
CA LEU A 689 19.49 -23.76 23.06
C LEU A 689 20.76 -24.09 23.87
N SER A 690 21.84 -23.37 23.62
CA SER A 690 23.00 -23.33 24.50
C SER A 690 23.26 -21.91 24.96
N GLU A 691 23.44 -21.77 26.26
CA GLU A 691 23.80 -20.52 26.92
C GLU A 691 25.29 -20.17 26.80
N GLN A 692 26.10 -21.15 26.39
CA GLN A 692 27.52 -21.01 26.08
C GLN A 692 27.82 -21.95 24.90
N TYR A 693 27.90 -21.39 23.70
CA TYR A 693 28.13 -22.18 22.51
C TYR A 693 29.58 -22.65 22.40
N GLU A 694 29.77 -23.96 22.38
CA GLU A 694 31.05 -24.63 22.15
C GLU A 694 30.88 -25.55 20.91
N PRO A 695 31.55 -25.28 19.78
CA PRO A 695 31.43 -26.10 18.58
C PRO A 695 31.73 -27.58 18.83
N GLY A 696 30.82 -28.46 18.42
CA GLY A 696 30.89 -29.91 18.61
C GLY A 696 30.35 -30.41 19.96
N ALA A 697 29.89 -29.53 20.85
CA ALA A 697 29.22 -29.94 22.08
C ALA A 697 27.79 -30.42 21.80
N ALA A 698 27.36 -31.47 22.49
CA ALA A 698 26.00 -31.97 22.42
C ALA A 698 25.03 -31.02 23.16
N ILE A 699 23.96 -30.63 22.48
CA ILE A 699 22.87 -29.80 23.00
C ILE A 699 21.59 -30.65 23.01
N THR A 700 20.85 -30.63 24.11
CA THR A 700 19.54 -31.30 24.17
C THR A 700 18.59 -30.65 23.16
N PHE A 701 18.01 -31.49 22.30
CA PHE A 701 16.98 -31.07 21.37
C PHE A 701 15.61 -31.21 22.01
N MET A 702 14.80 -30.16 21.93
CA MET A 702 13.49 -30.06 22.55
C MET A 702 12.40 -29.98 21.47
N GLN A 703 11.34 -30.77 21.64
CA GLN A 703 10.10 -30.53 20.93
C GLN A 703 9.21 -29.63 21.78
N ARG A 704 8.71 -28.56 21.16
CA ARG A 704 7.71 -27.68 21.76
C ARG A 704 6.32 -28.02 21.26
N ARG A 705 5.34 -28.08 22.16
CA ARG A 705 3.91 -27.94 21.84
C ARG A 705 3.46 -26.53 22.20
N GLY A 706 2.79 -25.88 21.26
CA GLY A 706 2.30 -24.51 21.40
C GLY A 706 0.81 -24.40 21.09
N TYR A 707 0.40 -23.21 20.66
CA TYR A 707 -0.99 -22.88 20.35
C TYR A 707 -1.12 -22.52 18.85
N CYS A 708 -2.32 -22.67 18.29
CA CYS A 708 -2.53 -22.41 16.87
C CYS A 708 -2.37 -20.92 16.53
N ARG A 709 -2.05 -20.59 15.27
CA ARG A 709 -1.78 -19.20 14.81
C ARG A 709 -2.86 -18.18 15.15
N THR A 710 -4.12 -18.62 15.16
CA THR A 710 -5.32 -17.78 15.39
C THR A 710 -5.89 -17.96 16.80
N CYS A 711 -5.29 -18.86 17.60
CA CYS A 711 -5.69 -19.11 18.97
C CYS A 711 -5.14 -18.01 19.91
N PRO A 712 -5.81 -17.74 21.03
CA PRO A 712 -5.21 -16.98 22.13
C PRO A 712 -3.89 -17.63 22.56
N SER A 713 -2.96 -16.81 23.04
CA SER A 713 -1.67 -17.31 23.56
C SER A 713 -1.88 -18.25 24.75
N GLU A 714 -1.21 -19.39 24.72
CA GLU A 714 -1.21 -20.38 25.80
C GLU A 714 0.23 -20.76 26.21
N PRO A 715 0.46 -21.21 27.45
CA PRO A 715 1.77 -21.70 27.88
C PRO A 715 2.29 -22.87 27.04
N PHE A 716 3.59 -22.87 26.75
CA PHE A 716 4.24 -23.96 26.02
C PHE A 716 4.47 -25.19 26.89
N SER A 717 4.58 -26.34 26.23
CA SER A 717 5.13 -27.57 26.82
C SER A 717 6.34 -28.03 26.02
N ASP A 718 7.49 -28.14 26.68
CA ASP A 718 8.75 -28.56 26.08
C ASP A 718 9.17 -29.95 26.59
N GLU A 719 9.42 -30.88 25.68
CA GLU A 719 9.85 -32.24 25.99
C GLU A 719 11.16 -32.58 25.26
N PRO A 720 12.14 -33.22 25.93
CA PRO A 720 13.36 -33.69 25.27
C PRO A 720 13.03 -34.69 24.15
N ALA A 721 13.48 -34.38 22.94
CA ALA A 721 13.15 -35.11 21.72
C ALA A 721 14.39 -35.56 20.94
N GLY A 722 15.60 -35.40 21.49
CA GLY A 722 16.83 -35.85 20.86
C GLY A 722 18.06 -35.07 21.27
N THR A 723 19.08 -35.09 20.41
CA THR A 723 20.33 -34.35 20.58
C THR A 723 20.75 -33.70 19.27
N LEU A 724 21.29 -32.47 19.37
CA LEU A 724 21.94 -31.73 18.30
C LEU A 724 23.43 -31.59 18.63
N VAL A 725 24.32 -31.81 17.66
CA VAL A 725 25.77 -31.64 17.80
C VAL A 725 26.26 -30.65 16.73
N PRO A 726 26.04 -29.34 16.94
CA PRO A 726 26.47 -28.31 15.99
C PRO A 726 27.97 -28.03 16.12
N ALA A 727 28.69 -28.06 15.00
CA ALA A 727 30.08 -27.61 14.89
C ALA A 727 30.18 -26.50 13.84
N LEU A 728 29.42 -25.42 14.06
CA LEU A 728 29.47 -24.20 13.26
C LEU A 728 30.54 -23.26 13.80
N THR A 729 31.40 -22.75 12.92
CA THR A 729 32.56 -21.91 13.28
C THR A 729 32.67 -20.65 12.43
N GLU A 730 32.09 -20.62 11.23
CA GLU A 730 32.17 -19.46 10.33
C GLU A 730 30.93 -19.35 9.41
N PRO A 731 30.45 -18.14 9.07
CA PRO A 731 29.30 -17.95 8.20
C PRO A 731 29.66 -18.13 6.71
N THR A 732 29.89 -19.37 6.27
CA THR A 732 30.25 -19.68 4.87
C THR A 732 29.17 -20.45 4.12
N GLN A 733 29.07 -20.17 2.82
CA GLN A 733 28.22 -20.91 1.88
C GLN A 733 28.94 -22.13 1.26
N GLU A 734 30.17 -22.43 1.68
CA GLU A 734 30.93 -23.59 1.18
C GLU A 734 30.26 -24.92 1.58
N MET A 735 29.77 -25.67 0.57
CA MET A 735 28.91 -26.84 0.78
C MET A 735 29.62 -28.12 1.22
N ILE A 736 30.71 -28.50 0.54
CA ILE A 736 31.35 -29.82 0.72
C ILE A 736 32.67 -29.67 1.48
N ASP A 737 33.44 -28.65 1.12
CA ASP A 737 34.78 -28.41 1.68
C ASP A 737 34.76 -27.42 2.87
N GLY A 738 33.61 -26.80 3.15
CA GLY A 738 33.45 -25.88 4.28
C GLY A 738 33.67 -26.58 5.63
N PRO A 739 33.95 -25.84 6.72
CA PRO A 739 34.28 -26.42 8.02
C PRO A 739 33.06 -26.76 8.88
N ASN A 740 31.88 -26.22 8.54
CA ASN A 740 30.69 -26.33 9.37
C ASN A 740 30.04 -27.71 9.28
N ARG A 741 29.71 -28.30 10.43
CA ARG A 741 29.05 -29.62 10.52
C ARG A 741 27.85 -29.58 11.45
N LEU A 742 26.89 -30.47 11.21
CA LEU A 742 25.74 -30.68 12.09
C LEU A 742 25.34 -32.14 12.17
N GLY A 743 25.57 -32.75 13.33
CA GLY A 743 25.00 -34.04 13.70
C GLY A 743 23.69 -33.88 14.44
N PHE A 744 22.77 -34.82 14.27
CA PHE A 744 21.59 -34.91 15.13
C PHE A 744 20.96 -36.30 15.10
N GLU A 745 20.27 -36.62 16.19
CA GLU A 745 19.32 -37.72 16.29
C GLU A 745 18.09 -37.18 17.00
N VAL A 746 16.97 -37.10 16.29
CA VAL A 746 15.72 -36.51 16.80
C VAL A 746 14.52 -37.40 16.54
N GLN A 747 13.51 -37.27 17.39
CA GLN A 747 12.23 -37.94 17.25
C GLN A 747 11.10 -36.91 17.25
N PHE A 748 10.00 -37.22 16.58
CA PHE A 748 8.75 -36.48 16.72
C PHE A 748 7.85 -37.18 17.75
N LEU A 749 7.51 -36.48 18.83
CA LEU A 749 6.71 -36.97 19.96
C LEU A 749 5.19 -36.77 19.74
N GLY A 750 4.78 -36.31 18.55
CA GLY A 750 3.37 -36.24 18.16
C GLY A 750 2.80 -37.60 17.72
N PRO A 751 1.48 -37.68 17.44
CA PRO A 751 0.81 -38.94 17.10
C PRO A 751 1.37 -39.66 15.87
N ALA A 752 1.92 -38.92 14.90
CA ALA A 752 2.58 -39.51 13.74
C ALA A 752 3.87 -40.25 14.12
N GLY A 753 4.56 -39.84 15.20
CA GLY A 753 5.87 -40.39 15.54
C GLY A 753 6.92 -40.11 14.45
N GLY A 754 8.06 -40.80 14.56
CA GLY A 754 9.12 -40.78 13.54
C GLY A 754 10.47 -40.39 14.13
N SER A 755 11.53 -40.91 13.52
CA SER A 755 12.92 -40.60 13.87
C SER A 755 13.64 -40.05 12.64
N PHE A 756 14.43 -39.00 12.82
CA PHE A 756 15.25 -38.42 11.77
C PHE A 756 16.66 -38.15 12.32
N ALA A 757 17.68 -38.56 11.57
CA ALA A 757 19.06 -38.48 12.05
C ALA A 757 20.05 -38.21 10.92
N ARG A 758 21.15 -37.56 11.28
CA ARG A 758 22.33 -37.34 10.43
C ARG A 758 23.60 -37.49 11.28
N PRO A 759 24.67 -38.11 10.74
CA PRO A 759 25.92 -38.28 11.48
C PRO A 759 26.58 -36.93 11.82
N GLU A 760 27.43 -36.91 12.85
CA GLU A 760 28.12 -35.71 13.35
C GLU A 760 28.94 -34.95 12.29
N GLN A 761 29.37 -35.63 11.24
CA GLN A 761 30.19 -35.07 10.17
C GLN A 761 29.37 -34.72 8.91
N THR A 762 28.05 -34.54 9.03
CA THR A 762 27.24 -34.05 7.92
C THR A 762 27.59 -32.59 7.62
N PRO A 763 28.02 -32.27 6.37
CA PRO A 763 28.30 -30.91 5.96
C PRO A 763 27.05 -30.03 6.07
N LEU A 764 27.25 -28.79 6.54
CA LEU A 764 26.20 -27.79 6.61
C LEU A 764 26.68 -26.52 5.94
N THR A 765 25.82 -25.93 5.11
CA THR A 765 26.11 -24.69 4.40
C THR A 765 25.09 -23.63 4.74
N LEU A 766 25.55 -22.39 4.82
CA LEU A 766 24.69 -21.24 5.05
C LEU A 766 23.98 -20.86 3.75
N LEU A 767 22.67 -20.61 3.82
CA LEU A 767 21.88 -20.22 2.65
C LEU A 767 22.33 -18.86 2.11
N SER A 768 22.65 -17.92 3.01
CA SER A 768 23.26 -16.63 2.71
C SER A 768 24.04 -16.13 3.92
N ALA A 769 25.28 -15.67 3.69
CA ALA A 769 26.05 -15.02 4.73
C ALA A 769 25.30 -13.77 5.23
N PRO A 770 25.13 -13.57 6.55
CA PRO A 770 24.62 -12.32 7.07
C PRO A 770 25.46 -11.19 6.50
N ALA A 771 24.80 -10.14 5.97
CA ALA A 771 25.50 -9.01 5.38
C ALA A 771 26.54 -8.52 6.39
N ALA A 772 27.80 -8.42 5.94
CA ALA A 772 28.82 -7.76 6.73
C ALA A 772 28.30 -6.37 7.11
N VAL A 773 28.46 -5.98 8.38
CA VAL A 773 28.18 -4.64 8.89
C VAL A 773 28.52 -3.61 7.80
N PRO A 774 27.58 -2.72 7.38
CA PRO A 774 27.86 -1.76 6.34
C PRO A 774 29.14 -1.00 6.66
N SER A 775 30.14 -1.11 5.81
CA SER A 775 31.38 -0.36 5.93
C SER A 775 31.13 1.09 5.52
N GLY A 776 30.51 1.87 6.40
CA GLY A 776 30.37 3.32 6.28
C GLY A 776 29.44 3.80 5.16
N GLN A 777 28.73 4.90 5.47
CA GLN A 777 28.06 5.75 4.49
C GLN A 777 29.03 6.38 3.50
#